data_AF-A0A1G2F6U4-F1
#
_entry.id   AF-A0A1G2F6U4-F1
#
_cell.length_a   1.000
_cell.length_b   1.000
_cell.length_c   1.000
_cell.angle_alpha   90.00
_cell.angle_beta   90.00
_cell.angle_gamma   90.00
#
_symmetry.space_group_name_H-M   'P 1'
#
loop_
_entity.id
_entity.type
_entity.pdbx_description
1 polymer ?
#
loop_
_entity_poly.entity_id
_entity_poly.type
_entity_poly.pdbx_seq_one_letter_code
_entity_poly.pdbx_strand_id
1 'polypeptide(L)'
;MENKYLNKKTKPVEIKKQSVSDLVENMSSSGFQGRKLGEAAKSWQEMIKEKEITIWLGISGAIIPAGLRKVIAFLVKNRFVDAIVSTGAQIFHETFETLGKEHFVGESVMDDCRLFKDGVVRFHDILAKEPDLLAAEFFIKHLAAQYLNDGQIYSSREITNLMGRELLKISKDRDSILINAYKQGVPVFVPSFGDSYIGIAVWYSAMREKKNFIVDTIKDLSESAYLTLNSKKTGVVYLGGGVPKNYIQQTAEITPNLADPDYVLSDKPIPEKDGYRKPHSYAIQITTDAPHWGGLCFSKFSRIIVAGQRIKFAKNVKIGDKLLTVDSKHNLTTTEVKKILKRKINNKEKIYVIKVEDKRIKCGGDGVTKGKNSGHKVKLVVTEDHLILTQRGWLKAKDLTLNDRVLKITQYDKTSFDNQNKIPYHLHDYLFSSGKENPMTGKTGNENPFFGKKHSKEVKEYLSILRAGKGWEKIYGKEIAEDLKKRYQKMMRGEKNPSWAGGTSWEPYNEEFWQIRKEVLKRDFFTCKVCGLSEQDCFKKYKQPLHIHHIDYDKKNSNINNLVALCVSCHGKTIFPKNRELWKEKILTQREVDCPEFLSINEIIVYEKRKQIVGCLHGDEVYDFICEPYHNFFSDWILIHNSGCTFEEAQSWGKVCEGAKKVQCFADVTLALPFIAQSLLEKSLADAKKRKKPRFDWGQSPVKVKYK
;
A
#
# COMPACT_ATOMS: atom_id res chain seq x y z
N MET A 1 -3.32 -3.24 -53.78
CA MET A 1 -3.43 -2.00 -52.96
C MET A 1 -2.58 -2.19 -51.73
N GLU A 2 -1.61 -1.31 -51.47
CA GLU A 2 -0.91 -1.31 -50.18
C GLU A 2 -1.91 -1.00 -49.06
N ASN A 3 -2.01 -1.92 -48.10
CA ASN A 3 -2.87 -1.75 -46.94
C ASN A 3 -2.23 -0.71 -46.00
N LYS A 4 -2.91 0.44 -45.81
CA LYS A 4 -2.42 1.56 -44.97
C LYS A 4 -2.04 1.19 -43.53
N TYR A 5 -2.56 0.07 -43.02
CA TYR A 5 -2.25 -0.43 -41.68
C TYR A 5 -1.00 -1.32 -41.62
N LEU A 6 -0.50 -1.82 -42.76
CA LEU A 6 0.63 -2.76 -42.85
C LEU A 6 1.93 -2.09 -43.33
N ASN A 7 2.22 -0.89 -42.84
CA ASN A 7 3.36 -0.08 -43.27
C ASN A 7 4.65 -0.29 -42.46
N LYS A 8 4.59 -0.94 -41.28
CA LYS A 8 5.75 -1.18 -40.41
C LYS A 8 5.81 -2.63 -39.94
N LYS A 9 6.71 -3.41 -40.54
CA LYS A 9 6.94 -4.82 -40.19
C LYS A 9 7.69 -4.94 -38.86
N THR A 10 7.36 -5.96 -38.08
CA THR A 10 8.21 -6.40 -36.98
C THR A 10 9.51 -6.96 -37.53
N LYS A 11 10.60 -6.80 -36.78
CA LYS A 11 11.89 -7.45 -37.06
C LYS A 11 12.26 -8.34 -35.87
N PRO A 12 12.51 -9.64 -36.08
CA PRO A 12 13.06 -10.50 -35.04
C PRO A 12 14.38 -9.93 -34.50
N VAL A 13 14.57 -10.03 -33.18
CA VAL A 13 15.81 -9.57 -32.54
C VAL A 13 16.87 -10.67 -32.71
N GLU A 14 17.99 -10.34 -33.35
CA GLU A 14 19.09 -11.27 -33.59
C GLU A 14 20.09 -11.24 -32.42
N ILE A 15 20.49 -12.43 -31.96
CA ILE A 15 21.58 -12.59 -30.98
C ILE A 15 22.91 -12.68 -31.72
N LYS A 16 23.70 -11.61 -31.61
CA LYS A 16 25.04 -11.48 -32.21
C LYS A 16 25.91 -10.53 -31.40
N LYS A 17 27.21 -10.52 -31.66
CA LYS A 17 28.14 -9.53 -31.10
C LYS A 17 27.72 -8.13 -31.58
N GLN A 18 27.23 -7.30 -30.66
CA GLN A 18 26.73 -5.94 -30.91
C GLN A 18 26.83 -5.09 -29.65
N SER A 19 26.66 -3.77 -29.78
CA SER A 19 26.59 -2.86 -28.64
C SER A 19 25.24 -2.95 -27.92
N VAL A 20 25.15 -2.46 -26.68
CA VAL A 20 23.87 -2.43 -25.95
C VAL A 20 22.89 -1.46 -26.62
N SER A 21 23.38 -0.34 -27.13
CA SER A 21 22.56 0.62 -27.88
C SER A 21 21.99 0.05 -29.17
N ASP A 22 22.72 -0.83 -29.87
CA ASP A 22 22.21 -1.52 -31.06
C ASP A 22 21.18 -2.58 -30.70
N LEU A 23 21.39 -3.33 -29.61
CA LEU A 23 20.39 -4.27 -29.10
C LEU A 23 19.08 -3.55 -28.74
N VAL A 24 19.15 -2.46 -27.98
CA VAL A 24 17.98 -1.64 -27.61
C VAL A 24 17.29 -1.04 -28.83
N GLU A 25 18.06 -0.59 -29.83
CA GLU A 25 17.50 -0.08 -31.09
C GLU A 25 16.80 -1.19 -31.89
N ASN A 26 17.38 -2.38 -31.96
CA ASN A 26 16.77 -3.54 -32.62
C ASN A 26 15.45 -3.94 -31.92
N MET A 27 15.40 -3.88 -30.59
CA MET A 27 14.18 -4.12 -29.82
C MET A 27 13.05 -3.11 -30.14
N SER A 28 13.36 -1.89 -30.61
CA SER A 28 12.33 -0.93 -31.03
C SER A 28 11.47 -1.42 -32.21
N SER A 29 11.93 -2.45 -32.93
CA SER A 29 11.19 -3.12 -34.01
C SER A 29 10.49 -4.42 -33.58
N SER A 30 10.62 -4.83 -32.31
CA SER A 30 9.93 -6.00 -31.73
C SER A 30 8.49 -5.65 -31.28
N GLY A 31 7.77 -6.57 -30.63
CA GLY A 31 6.48 -6.28 -29.98
C GLY A 31 6.61 -5.81 -28.52
N PHE A 32 5.50 -5.36 -27.93
CA PHE A 32 5.30 -5.16 -26.48
C PHE A 32 6.35 -4.28 -25.78
N GLN A 33 6.80 -4.67 -24.58
CA GLN A 33 7.70 -3.86 -23.75
C GLN A 33 9.13 -3.75 -24.31
N GLY A 34 9.57 -4.72 -25.13
CA GLY A 34 10.83 -4.60 -25.86
C GLY A 34 10.83 -3.38 -26.79
N ARG A 35 9.71 -3.16 -27.50
CA ARG A 35 9.51 -1.94 -28.30
C ARG A 35 9.51 -0.68 -27.44
N LYS A 36 8.81 -0.71 -26.30
CA LYS A 36 8.69 0.46 -25.41
C LYS A 36 10.04 0.85 -24.78
N LEU A 37 10.90 -0.12 -24.46
CA LEU A 37 12.26 0.15 -24.01
C LEU A 37 13.08 0.89 -25.09
N GLY A 38 13.04 0.41 -26.33
CA GLY A 38 13.71 1.05 -27.46
C GLY A 38 13.15 2.44 -27.79
N GLU A 39 11.82 2.59 -27.75
CA GLU A 39 11.14 3.88 -27.93
C GLU A 39 11.51 4.87 -26.81
N ALA A 40 11.63 4.41 -25.55
CA ALA A 40 12.03 5.23 -24.42
C ALA A 40 13.48 5.72 -24.58
N ALA A 41 14.42 4.82 -24.90
CA ALA A 41 15.81 5.19 -25.17
C ALA A 41 15.88 6.22 -26.30
N LYS A 42 15.19 5.98 -27.42
CA LYS A 42 15.17 6.90 -28.57
C LYS A 42 14.57 8.26 -28.20
N SER A 43 13.44 8.28 -27.49
CA SER A 43 12.80 9.53 -27.04
C SER A 43 13.72 10.34 -26.13
N TRP A 44 14.47 9.68 -25.24
CA TRP A 44 15.45 10.35 -24.39
C TRP A 44 16.64 10.88 -25.19
N GLN A 45 17.19 10.11 -26.13
CA GLN A 45 18.23 10.59 -27.04
C GLN A 45 17.79 11.82 -27.85
N GLU A 46 16.53 11.87 -28.29
CA GLU A 46 15.95 13.04 -28.95
C GLU A 46 15.82 14.24 -28.01
N MET A 47 15.40 14.04 -26.75
CA MET A 47 15.44 15.10 -25.74
C MET A 47 16.85 15.69 -25.59
N ILE A 48 17.89 14.86 -25.58
CA ILE A 48 19.28 15.32 -25.43
C ILE A 48 19.75 16.17 -26.61
N LYS A 49 19.17 15.99 -27.81
CA LYS A 49 19.50 16.78 -29.00
C LYS A 49 18.80 18.14 -29.04
N GLU A 50 17.81 18.37 -28.19
CA GLU A 50 17.13 19.67 -28.08
C GLU A 50 18.05 20.72 -27.45
N LYS A 51 18.20 21.87 -28.13
CA LYS A 51 19.16 22.92 -27.72
C LYS A 51 18.80 23.58 -26.39
N GLU A 52 17.52 23.80 -26.13
CA GLU A 52 17.00 24.57 -24.98
C GLU A 52 15.87 23.80 -24.28
N ILE A 53 16.20 22.60 -23.81
CA ILE A 53 15.30 21.76 -22.99
C ILE A 53 15.79 21.64 -21.56
N THR A 54 14.85 21.63 -20.62
CA THR A 54 15.08 21.22 -19.22
C THR A 54 14.49 19.83 -19.01
N ILE A 55 15.31 18.86 -18.61
CA ILE A 55 14.88 17.47 -18.39
C ILE A 55 14.69 17.21 -16.89
N TRP A 56 13.46 16.89 -16.50
CA TRP A 56 13.12 16.49 -15.14
C TRP A 56 13.22 14.98 -14.96
N LEU A 57 13.73 14.55 -13.81
CA LEU A 57 13.76 13.15 -13.38
C LEU A 57 12.95 12.97 -12.08
N GLY A 58 11.92 12.14 -12.13
CA GLY A 58 11.18 11.69 -10.94
C GLY A 58 11.67 10.32 -10.50
N ILE A 59 12.06 10.18 -9.23
CA ILE A 59 12.63 8.94 -8.68
C ILE A 59 11.77 8.43 -7.52
N SER A 60 11.08 7.31 -7.73
CA SER A 60 10.37 6.58 -6.67
C SER A 60 10.74 5.08 -6.67
N GLY A 61 10.21 4.35 -5.69
CA GLY A 61 10.59 2.96 -5.43
C GLY A 61 11.95 2.86 -4.73
N ALA A 62 12.28 1.66 -4.24
CA ALA A 62 13.52 1.38 -3.52
C ALA A 62 14.71 1.14 -4.47
N ILE A 63 14.89 1.98 -5.50
CA ILE A 63 15.83 1.68 -6.59
C ILE A 63 17.30 1.98 -6.28
N ILE A 64 17.57 2.95 -5.39
CA ILE A 64 18.92 3.22 -4.88
C ILE A 64 19.43 2.03 -4.06
N PRO A 65 18.74 1.55 -3.00
CA PRO A 65 19.18 0.36 -2.28
C PRO A 65 19.20 -0.90 -3.17
N ALA A 66 18.38 -0.96 -4.23
CA ALA A 66 18.45 -2.01 -5.24
C ALA A 66 19.64 -1.89 -6.22
N GLY A 67 20.59 -0.98 -5.98
CA GLY A 67 21.85 -0.89 -6.71
C GLY A 67 21.88 0.09 -7.89
N LEU A 68 20.83 0.88 -8.14
CA LEU A 68 20.80 1.83 -9.26
C LEU A 68 21.44 3.20 -8.96
N ARG A 69 21.97 3.42 -7.75
CA ARG A 69 22.57 4.71 -7.34
C ARG A 69 23.60 5.24 -8.36
N LYS A 70 24.53 4.38 -8.79
CA LYS A 70 25.59 4.75 -9.74
C LYS A 70 25.05 5.07 -11.13
N VAL A 71 23.98 4.41 -11.57
CA VAL A 71 23.32 4.71 -12.84
C VAL A 71 22.70 6.11 -12.79
N ILE A 72 22.01 6.44 -11.69
CA ILE A 72 21.42 7.78 -11.52
C ILE A 72 22.52 8.84 -11.39
N ALA A 73 23.57 8.58 -10.60
CA ALA A 73 24.72 9.49 -10.48
C ALA A 73 25.39 9.75 -11.84
N PHE A 74 25.51 8.71 -12.68
CA PHE A 74 25.99 8.84 -14.07
C PHE A 74 25.09 9.76 -14.90
N LEU A 75 23.76 9.62 -14.80
CA LEU A 75 22.81 10.47 -15.53
C LEU A 75 22.96 11.96 -15.13
N VAL A 76 23.12 12.24 -13.84
CA VAL A 76 23.33 13.59 -13.32
C VAL A 76 24.68 14.15 -13.75
N LYS A 77 25.77 13.39 -13.52
CA LYS A 77 27.14 13.78 -13.83
C LYS A 77 27.32 14.15 -15.30
N ASN A 78 26.67 13.42 -16.20
CA ASN A 78 26.77 13.60 -17.65
C ASN A 78 25.65 14.46 -18.24
N ARG A 79 24.83 15.11 -17.40
CA ARG A 79 23.77 16.04 -17.83
C ARG A 79 22.71 15.41 -18.75
N PHE A 80 22.36 14.15 -18.48
CA PHE A 80 21.18 13.53 -19.07
C PHE A 80 19.87 13.98 -18.40
N VAL A 81 19.99 14.68 -17.26
CA VAL A 81 18.90 15.29 -16.48
C VAL A 81 19.35 16.66 -15.95
N ASP A 82 18.40 17.56 -15.70
CA ASP A 82 18.65 18.94 -15.27
C ASP A 82 17.97 19.32 -13.95
N ALA A 83 16.93 18.60 -13.53
CA ALA A 83 16.24 18.77 -12.25
C ALA A 83 15.68 17.44 -11.75
N ILE A 84 15.67 17.22 -10.44
CA ILE A 84 15.25 15.95 -9.82
C ILE A 84 14.13 16.21 -8.81
N VAL A 85 13.15 15.31 -8.80
CA VAL A 85 12.23 15.14 -7.68
C VAL A 85 12.35 13.70 -7.19
N SER A 86 12.54 13.51 -5.89
CA SER A 86 12.74 12.20 -5.27
C SER A 86 11.94 12.08 -3.97
N THR A 87 11.72 10.86 -3.49
CA THR A 87 11.29 10.66 -2.10
C THR A 87 12.47 10.86 -1.14
N GLY A 88 12.19 11.20 0.12
CA GLY A 88 13.24 11.40 1.11
C GLY A 88 13.96 10.11 1.48
N ALA A 89 13.27 8.97 1.43
CA ALA A 89 13.87 7.65 1.64
C ALA A 89 15.00 7.36 0.63
N GLN A 90 14.78 7.68 -0.66
CA GLN A 90 15.79 7.51 -1.71
C GLN A 90 17.03 8.39 -1.46
N ILE A 91 16.83 9.68 -1.13
CA ILE A 91 17.94 10.59 -0.82
C ILE A 91 18.69 10.16 0.45
N PHE A 92 18.00 9.60 1.43
CA PHE A 92 18.63 9.04 2.63
C PHE A 92 19.56 7.86 2.29
N HIS A 93 19.07 6.90 1.49
CA HIS A 93 19.90 5.77 1.06
C HIS A 93 21.07 6.18 0.16
N GLU A 94 20.90 7.23 -0.64
CA GLU A 94 22.02 7.80 -1.38
C GLU A 94 23.10 8.37 -0.46
N THR A 95 22.69 9.09 0.58
CA THR A 95 23.63 9.64 1.57
C THR A 95 24.32 8.51 2.33
N PHE A 96 23.57 7.49 2.73
CA PHE A 96 24.08 6.28 3.37
C PHE A 96 25.19 5.60 2.55
N GLU A 97 24.93 5.28 1.28
CA GLU A 97 25.95 4.67 0.42
C GLU A 97 27.11 5.62 0.12
N THR A 98 26.85 6.91 -0.01
CA THR A 98 27.89 7.92 -0.24
C THR A 98 28.84 8.05 0.97
N LEU A 99 28.37 7.73 2.18
CA LEU A 99 29.20 7.65 3.38
C LEU A 99 29.98 6.32 3.49
N GLY A 100 29.92 5.47 2.46
CA GLY A 100 30.62 4.19 2.39
C GLY A 100 29.93 3.06 3.12
N LYS A 101 28.62 3.18 3.38
CA LYS A 101 27.79 2.09 3.91
C LYS A 101 27.21 1.25 2.78
N GLU A 102 26.82 0.03 3.10
CA GLU A 102 26.45 -0.97 2.10
C GLU A 102 25.06 -1.56 2.39
N HIS A 103 24.34 -1.81 1.31
CA HIS A 103 23.17 -2.68 1.31
C HIS A 103 23.59 -4.11 0.94
N PHE A 104 22.84 -5.09 1.42
CA PHE A 104 23.12 -6.50 1.22
C PHE A 104 21.95 -7.17 0.49
N VAL A 105 22.23 -8.19 -0.30
CA VAL A 105 21.19 -9.03 -0.89
C VAL A 105 20.55 -9.89 0.20
N GLY A 106 19.24 -9.99 0.19
CA GLY A 106 18.44 -10.84 1.06
C GLY A 106 17.37 -11.59 0.27
N GLU A 107 16.31 -12.01 0.96
CA GLU A 107 15.17 -12.70 0.36
C GLU A 107 13.87 -11.96 0.71
N SER A 108 12.89 -12.01 -0.17
CA SER A 108 11.60 -11.34 0.04
C SER A 108 10.75 -11.96 1.15
N VAL A 109 11.06 -13.21 1.56
CA VAL A 109 10.30 -14.02 2.51
C VAL A 109 10.97 -14.18 3.89
N MET A 110 11.93 -13.31 4.23
CA MET A 110 12.62 -13.34 5.52
C MET A 110 11.72 -12.98 6.72
N ASP A 111 12.04 -13.52 7.89
CA ASP A 111 11.34 -13.25 9.16
C ASP A 111 11.72 -11.88 9.72
N ASP A 112 10.86 -10.88 9.52
CA ASP A 112 11.09 -9.49 9.94
C ASP A 112 11.25 -9.34 11.46
N CYS A 113 10.64 -10.21 12.27
CA CYS A 113 10.81 -10.17 13.73
C CYS A 113 12.22 -10.59 14.15
N ARG A 114 12.86 -11.50 13.40
CA ARG A 114 14.27 -11.86 13.64
C ARG A 114 15.20 -10.77 13.11
N LEU A 115 14.95 -10.27 11.91
CA LEU A 115 15.73 -9.17 11.34
C LEU A 115 15.76 -7.97 12.30
N PHE A 116 14.61 -7.58 12.87
CA PHE A 116 14.53 -6.50 13.86
C PHE A 116 15.37 -6.79 15.12
N LYS A 117 15.30 -8.02 15.66
CA LYS A 117 16.10 -8.41 16.84
C LYS A 117 17.60 -8.39 16.56
N ASP A 118 17.99 -8.69 15.33
CA ASP A 118 19.37 -8.72 14.88
C ASP A 118 19.87 -7.35 14.38
N GLY A 119 19.04 -6.30 14.47
CA GLY A 119 19.40 -4.94 14.01
C GLY A 119 19.56 -4.86 12.50
N VAL A 120 18.72 -5.57 11.75
CA VAL A 120 18.71 -5.61 10.28
C VAL A 120 17.38 -5.05 9.77
N VAL A 121 17.47 -4.09 8.85
CA VAL A 121 16.31 -3.47 8.18
C VAL A 121 16.20 -4.03 6.77
N ARG A 122 14.98 -4.35 6.33
CA ARG A 122 14.69 -4.93 5.02
C ARG A 122 13.90 -3.99 4.11
N PHE A 123 14.26 -3.98 2.84
CA PHE A 123 13.59 -3.29 1.73
C PHE A 123 13.32 -4.34 0.65
N HIS A 124 12.19 -5.05 0.77
CA HIS A 124 11.88 -6.23 -0.05
C HIS A 124 12.95 -7.34 0.08
N ASP A 125 13.80 -7.53 -0.91
CA ASP A 125 14.88 -8.51 -0.96
C ASP A 125 16.27 -7.87 -0.74
N ILE A 126 16.29 -6.62 -0.24
CA ILE A 126 17.51 -5.90 0.12
C ILE A 126 17.56 -5.68 1.63
N LEU A 127 18.75 -5.74 2.23
CA LEU A 127 18.99 -5.58 3.66
C LEU A 127 19.95 -4.42 3.93
N ALA A 128 19.85 -3.82 5.11
CA ALA A 128 20.85 -2.91 5.66
C ALA A 128 21.00 -3.15 7.16
N LYS A 129 22.20 -2.89 7.69
CA LYS A 129 22.43 -2.92 9.14
C LYS A 129 21.90 -1.64 9.75
N GLU A 130 21.00 -1.76 10.72
CA GLU A 130 20.43 -0.61 11.44
C GLU A 130 21.51 0.29 12.05
N PRO A 131 22.58 -0.23 12.70
CA PRO A 131 23.66 0.62 13.22
C PRO A 131 24.37 1.45 12.13
N ASP A 132 24.41 0.97 10.88
CA ASP A 132 25.02 1.72 9.79
C ASP A 132 24.10 2.84 9.29
N LEU A 133 22.77 2.69 9.39
CA LEU A 133 21.81 3.74 9.01
C LEU A 133 22.01 4.99 9.88
N LEU A 134 22.43 4.80 11.13
CA LEU A 134 22.76 5.89 12.05
C LEU A 134 23.88 6.79 11.50
N ALA A 135 24.79 6.30 10.65
CA ALA A 135 25.85 7.13 10.08
C ALA A 135 25.28 8.24 9.17
N ALA A 136 24.30 7.90 8.33
CA ALA A 136 23.60 8.88 7.50
C ALA A 136 22.75 9.82 8.34
N GLU A 137 22.04 9.29 9.33
CA GLU A 137 21.24 10.08 10.26
C GLU A 137 22.10 11.09 11.02
N PHE A 138 23.24 10.67 11.58
CA PHE A 138 24.17 11.56 12.27
C PHE A 138 24.75 12.61 11.33
N PHE A 139 25.13 12.25 10.10
CA PHE A 139 25.58 13.24 9.13
C PHE A 139 24.52 14.34 8.92
N ILE A 140 23.25 13.96 8.72
CA ILE A 140 22.15 14.90 8.50
C ILE A 140 21.88 15.73 9.76
N LYS A 141 21.92 15.12 10.95
CA LYS A 141 21.80 15.83 12.24
C LYS A 141 22.88 16.91 12.39
N HIS A 142 24.14 16.58 12.15
CA HIS A 142 25.24 17.54 12.26
C HIS A 142 25.13 18.66 11.23
N LEU A 143 24.75 18.32 9.99
CA LEU A 143 24.50 19.31 8.94
C LEU A 143 23.37 20.28 9.34
N ALA A 144 22.27 19.75 9.87
CA ALA A 144 21.14 20.55 10.33
C ALA A 144 21.55 21.47 11.49
N ALA A 145 22.25 20.93 12.49
CA ALA A 145 22.74 21.68 13.64
C ALA A 145 23.67 22.83 13.22
N GLN A 146 24.54 22.59 12.23
CA GLN A 146 25.52 23.57 11.80
C GLN A 146 24.96 24.65 10.86
N TYR A 147 24.04 24.29 9.96
CA TYR A 147 23.68 25.15 8.83
C TYR A 147 22.21 25.60 8.78
N LEU A 148 21.31 24.93 9.50
CA LEU A 148 19.92 25.37 9.61
C LEU A 148 19.80 26.32 10.81
N ASN A 149 19.46 27.57 10.54
CA ASN A 149 19.45 28.67 11.49
C ASN A 149 18.05 28.87 12.07
N ASP A 150 17.99 29.30 13.33
CA ASP A 150 16.74 29.61 14.00
C ASP A 150 15.96 30.72 13.27
N GLY A 151 14.63 30.57 13.23
CA GLY A 151 13.73 31.52 12.56
C GLY A 151 13.79 31.53 11.02
N GLN A 152 14.59 30.67 10.38
CA GLN A 152 14.73 30.65 8.92
C GLN A 152 13.77 29.66 8.23
N ILE A 153 13.51 29.92 6.94
CA ILE A 153 12.66 29.10 6.07
C ILE A 153 13.52 28.45 4.98
N TYR A 154 13.51 27.14 4.94
CA TYR A 154 14.25 26.33 3.99
C TYR A 154 13.31 25.57 3.05
N SER A 155 13.67 25.49 1.77
CA SER A 155 13.09 24.51 0.85
C SER A 155 13.86 23.19 0.94
N SER A 156 13.26 22.07 0.54
CA SER A 156 13.98 20.79 0.53
C SER A 156 15.18 20.83 -0.42
N ARG A 157 15.07 21.58 -1.53
CA ARG A 157 16.17 21.85 -2.47
C ARG A 157 17.38 22.49 -1.79
N GLU A 158 17.17 23.44 -0.89
CA GLU A 158 18.28 24.10 -0.19
C GLU A 158 19.02 23.11 0.71
N ILE A 159 18.27 22.28 1.43
CA ILE A 159 18.82 21.27 2.32
C ILE A 159 19.58 20.20 1.52
N THR A 160 19.00 19.66 0.44
CA THR A 160 19.68 18.65 -0.40
C THR A 160 20.92 19.22 -1.09
N ASN A 161 20.90 20.50 -1.48
CA ASN A 161 22.08 21.19 -2.01
C ASN A 161 23.18 21.34 -0.94
N LEU A 162 22.82 21.67 0.30
CA LEU A 162 23.76 21.66 1.43
C LEU A 162 24.33 20.27 1.69
N MET A 163 23.48 19.23 1.66
CA MET A 163 23.92 17.83 1.80
C MET A 163 24.96 17.46 0.73
N GLY A 164 24.71 17.76 -0.54
CA GLY A 164 25.67 17.53 -1.62
C GLY A 164 26.99 18.27 -1.44
N ARG A 165 26.94 19.53 -0.96
CA ARG A 165 28.14 20.31 -0.63
C ARG A 165 28.95 19.69 0.49
N GLU A 166 28.31 19.26 1.59
CA GLU A 166 29.00 18.68 2.74
C GLU A 166 29.52 17.27 2.45
N LEU A 167 28.75 16.44 1.75
CA LEU A 167 29.19 15.12 1.29
C LEU A 167 30.44 15.21 0.40
N LEU A 168 30.54 16.24 -0.44
CA LEU A 168 31.74 16.48 -1.26
C LEU A 168 33.01 16.65 -0.42
N LYS A 169 32.91 17.25 0.77
CA LYS A 169 34.07 17.47 1.65
C LYS A 169 34.54 16.17 2.30
N ILE A 170 33.61 15.33 2.73
CA ILE A 170 33.91 14.20 3.62
C ILE A 170 33.93 12.83 2.94
N SER A 171 33.15 12.64 1.88
CA SER A 171 33.03 11.33 1.22
C SER A 171 34.26 11.05 0.35
N LYS A 172 34.64 9.78 0.22
CA LYS A 172 35.60 9.32 -0.80
C LYS A 172 34.92 8.95 -2.11
N ASP A 173 33.63 8.57 -2.05
CA ASP A 173 32.85 8.23 -3.23
C ASP A 173 32.42 9.52 -3.96
N ARG A 174 32.80 9.63 -5.23
CA ARG A 174 32.47 10.77 -6.09
C ARG A 174 31.32 10.48 -7.05
N ASP A 175 30.87 9.23 -7.15
CA ASP A 175 29.74 8.81 -7.97
C ASP A 175 28.43 8.85 -7.15
N SER A 176 28.24 9.95 -6.42
CA SER A 176 27.05 10.28 -5.62
C SER A 176 26.06 11.14 -6.42
N ILE A 177 24.76 10.96 -6.19
CA ILE A 177 23.72 11.75 -6.85
C ILE A 177 23.78 13.19 -6.33
N LEU A 178 23.82 13.40 -5.02
CA LEU A 178 23.82 14.73 -4.41
C LEU A 178 25.12 15.49 -4.67
N ILE A 179 26.28 14.83 -4.63
CA ILE A 179 27.57 15.46 -4.97
C ILE A 179 27.56 15.92 -6.44
N ASN A 180 27.13 15.06 -7.36
CA ASN A 180 27.06 15.42 -8.77
C ASN A 180 25.98 16.48 -9.02
N ALA A 181 24.85 16.43 -8.30
CA ALA A 181 23.80 17.44 -8.39
C ALA A 181 24.31 18.81 -7.94
N TYR A 182 25.01 18.88 -6.81
CA TYR A 182 25.65 20.10 -6.32
C TYR A 182 26.66 20.66 -7.33
N LYS A 183 27.59 19.83 -7.82
CA LYS A 183 28.59 20.24 -8.82
C LYS A 183 27.97 20.72 -10.13
N GLN A 184 26.88 20.07 -10.56
CA GLN A 184 26.19 20.40 -11.79
C GLN A 184 25.11 21.49 -11.60
N GLY A 185 24.81 21.93 -10.39
CA GLY A 185 23.71 22.87 -10.14
C GLY A 185 22.34 22.29 -10.51
N VAL A 186 22.16 20.98 -10.39
CA VAL A 186 20.89 20.27 -10.60
C VAL A 186 20.11 20.33 -9.28
N PRO A 187 18.94 21.00 -9.22
CA PRO A 187 18.13 21.03 -8.00
C PRO A 187 17.51 19.65 -7.72
N VAL A 188 17.44 19.30 -6.44
CA VAL A 188 16.82 18.05 -5.96
C VAL A 188 15.73 18.39 -4.96
N PHE A 189 14.47 18.25 -5.38
CA PHE A 189 13.31 18.49 -4.53
C PHE A 189 12.86 17.18 -3.86
N VAL A 190 12.42 17.28 -2.61
CA VAL A 190 11.86 16.20 -1.81
C VAL A 190 10.54 16.69 -1.18
N PRO A 191 9.42 16.64 -1.93
CA PRO A 191 8.15 17.22 -1.50
C PRO A 191 7.59 16.61 -0.20
N SER A 192 7.81 15.31 -0.01
CA SER A 192 7.43 14.57 1.19
C SER A 192 8.62 14.48 2.16
N PHE A 193 9.24 15.63 2.48
CA PHE A 193 10.49 15.68 3.26
C PHE A 193 10.38 15.01 4.64
N GLY A 194 9.31 15.31 5.37
CA GLY A 194 9.04 14.75 6.70
C GLY A 194 8.78 13.24 6.70
N ASP A 195 8.37 12.68 5.57
CA ASP A 195 8.16 11.24 5.37
C ASP A 195 9.49 10.54 5.01
N SER A 196 10.50 10.71 5.86
CA SER A 196 11.81 10.07 5.68
C SER A 196 12.71 10.19 6.92
N TYR A 197 13.75 9.36 6.96
CA TYR A 197 14.84 9.50 7.93
C TYR A 197 15.60 10.85 7.83
N ILE A 198 15.53 11.54 6.69
CA ILE A 198 16.06 12.91 6.58
C ILE A 198 15.23 13.86 7.44
N GLY A 199 13.89 13.78 7.32
CA GLY A 199 12.97 14.56 8.14
C GLY A 199 13.15 14.28 9.64
N ILE A 200 13.26 13.00 10.02
CA ILE A 200 13.51 12.57 11.40
C ILE A 200 14.85 13.13 11.92
N ALA A 201 15.93 13.02 11.15
CA ALA A 201 17.25 13.52 11.54
C ALA A 201 17.26 15.05 11.73
N VAL A 202 16.63 15.78 10.81
CA VAL A 202 16.48 17.24 10.88
C VAL A 202 15.65 17.64 12.10
N TRP A 203 14.55 16.93 12.38
CA TRP A 203 13.71 17.16 13.56
C TRP A 203 14.47 16.93 14.87
N TYR A 204 15.20 15.82 15.00
CA TYR A 204 16.04 15.58 16.17
C TYR A 204 17.09 16.67 16.38
N SER A 205 17.69 17.17 15.31
CA SER A 205 18.63 18.29 15.40
C SER A 205 17.95 19.56 15.89
N ALA A 206 16.75 19.88 15.39
CA ALA A 206 16.00 21.05 15.82
C ALA A 206 15.69 21.00 17.33
N MET A 207 15.24 19.84 17.82
CA MET A 207 14.98 19.63 19.25
C MET A 207 16.22 19.79 20.12
N ARG A 208 17.33 19.15 19.72
CA ARG A 208 18.58 19.17 20.48
C ARG A 208 19.16 20.59 20.57
N GLU A 209 19.16 21.30 19.45
CA GLU A 209 19.72 22.65 19.36
C GLU A 209 18.73 23.75 19.76
N LYS A 210 17.49 23.38 20.13
CA LYS A 210 16.39 24.31 20.45
C LYS A 210 16.13 25.34 19.34
N LYS A 211 16.20 24.92 18.08
CA LYS A 211 15.98 25.77 16.90
C LYS A 211 14.57 25.58 16.34
N ASN A 212 13.97 26.70 15.95
CA ASN A 212 12.67 26.78 15.29
C ASN A 212 12.86 27.28 13.86
N PHE A 213 13.17 26.35 12.93
CA PHE A 213 13.18 26.63 11.49
C PHE A 213 12.05 25.87 10.79
N ILE A 214 11.70 26.31 9.58
CA ILE A 214 10.63 25.70 8.78
C ILE A 214 11.23 25.05 7.55
N VAL A 215 10.87 23.79 7.28
CA VAL A 215 11.06 23.17 5.96
C VAL A 215 9.75 23.32 5.19
N ASP A 216 9.72 24.28 4.26
CA ASP A 216 8.51 24.73 3.59
C ASP A 216 8.31 24.03 2.24
N THR A 217 7.31 23.15 2.19
CA THR A 217 6.94 22.40 0.98
C THR A 217 6.19 23.26 -0.04
N ILE A 218 5.61 24.40 0.38
CA ILE A 218 5.01 25.39 -0.52
C ILE A 218 6.11 26.21 -1.21
N LYS A 219 7.21 26.51 -0.51
CA LYS A 219 8.41 27.09 -1.13
C LYS A 219 8.97 26.17 -2.22
N ASP A 220 9.05 24.86 -1.98
CA ASP A 220 9.43 23.88 -3.03
C ASP A 220 8.50 23.96 -4.24
N LEU A 221 7.17 24.05 -4.01
CA LEU A 221 6.17 24.11 -5.08
C LEU A 221 6.37 25.37 -5.94
N SER A 222 6.55 26.52 -5.30
CA SER A 222 6.81 27.79 -5.98
C SER A 222 8.10 27.72 -6.81
N GLU A 223 9.21 27.28 -6.20
CA GLU A 223 10.52 27.17 -6.86
C GLU A 223 10.47 26.23 -8.08
N SER A 224 9.90 25.04 -7.92
CA SER A 224 9.80 24.04 -8.97
C SER A 224 8.83 24.43 -10.09
N ALA A 225 7.74 25.10 -9.78
CA ALA A 225 6.77 25.55 -10.77
C ALA A 225 7.27 26.76 -11.57
N TYR A 226 7.95 27.72 -10.96
CA TYR A 226 8.62 28.79 -11.71
C TYR A 226 9.76 28.27 -12.58
N LEU A 227 10.48 27.23 -12.15
CA LEU A 227 11.46 26.55 -13.00
C LEU A 227 10.80 25.98 -14.26
N THR A 228 9.67 25.28 -14.12
CA THR A 228 8.93 24.72 -15.27
C THR A 228 8.36 25.82 -16.16
N LEU A 229 7.78 26.88 -15.57
CA LEU A 229 7.22 28.02 -16.30
C LEU A 229 8.27 28.75 -17.14
N ASN A 230 9.44 29.01 -16.55
CA ASN A 230 10.49 29.80 -17.18
C ASN A 230 11.45 28.97 -18.06
N SER A 231 11.30 27.65 -18.08
CA SER A 231 11.99 26.79 -19.04
C SER A 231 11.43 26.98 -20.45
N LYS A 232 12.31 26.97 -21.48
CA LYS A 232 11.89 27.12 -22.88
C LYS A 232 11.08 25.91 -23.36
N LYS A 233 11.55 24.72 -23.02
CA LYS A 233 10.90 23.43 -23.27
C LYS A 233 11.21 22.51 -22.10
N THR A 234 10.29 21.62 -21.76
CA THR A 234 10.51 20.64 -20.69
C THR A 234 10.26 19.22 -21.19
N GLY A 235 11.05 18.29 -20.70
CA GLY A 235 10.86 16.85 -20.86
C GLY A 235 10.89 16.17 -19.49
N VAL A 236 10.18 15.06 -19.34
CA VAL A 236 10.08 14.34 -18.07
C VAL A 236 10.43 12.87 -18.24
N VAL A 237 11.17 12.35 -17.27
CA VAL A 237 11.44 10.93 -17.10
C VAL A 237 11.00 10.53 -15.70
N TYR A 238 10.16 9.51 -15.61
CA TYR A 238 9.70 8.93 -14.36
C TYR A 238 10.24 7.51 -14.20
N LEU A 239 10.95 7.28 -13.11
CA LEU A 239 11.34 5.97 -12.62
C LEU A 239 10.35 5.61 -11.52
N GLY A 240 9.35 4.79 -11.87
CA GLY A 240 8.19 4.49 -11.04
C GLY A 240 7.05 5.51 -11.19
N GLY A 241 6.34 5.75 -10.08
CA GLY A 241 5.18 6.63 -9.99
C GLY A 241 5.24 7.57 -8.78
N GLY A 242 4.11 7.67 -8.08
CA GLY A 242 3.94 8.39 -6.82
C GLY A 242 4.22 9.87 -6.79
N VAL A 243 4.63 10.34 -5.60
CA VAL A 243 4.88 11.75 -5.30
C VAL A 243 5.79 12.39 -6.35
N PRO A 244 6.94 11.81 -6.74
CA PRO A 244 7.81 12.42 -7.75
C PRO A 244 7.12 12.65 -9.11
N LYS A 245 6.36 11.67 -9.59
CA LYS A 245 5.62 11.81 -10.86
C LYS A 245 4.57 12.90 -10.76
N ASN A 246 3.69 12.81 -9.76
CA ASN A 246 2.60 13.76 -9.59
C ASN A 246 3.13 15.18 -9.36
N TYR A 247 4.18 15.31 -8.55
CA TYR A 247 4.79 16.58 -8.18
C TYR A 247 5.44 17.30 -9.38
N ILE A 248 6.14 16.58 -10.26
CA ILE A 248 6.66 17.19 -11.49
C ILE A 248 5.50 17.61 -12.39
N GLN A 249 4.50 16.74 -12.57
CA GLN A 249 3.38 17.04 -13.46
C GLN A 249 2.55 18.25 -13.01
N GLN A 250 2.28 18.42 -11.72
CA GLN A 250 1.57 19.59 -11.22
C GLN A 250 2.34 20.89 -11.52
N THR A 251 3.67 20.88 -11.57
CA THR A 251 4.44 22.09 -11.95
C THR A 251 4.04 22.62 -13.32
N ALA A 252 3.78 21.71 -14.29
CA ALA A 252 3.27 22.07 -15.60
C ALA A 252 1.81 22.52 -15.55
N GLU A 253 0.97 21.86 -14.74
CA GLU A 253 -0.46 22.16 -14.60
C GLU A 253 -0.74 23.57 -14.07
N ILE A 254 0.05 24.02 -13.08
CA ILE A 254 -0.16 25.29 -12.37
C ILE A 254 0.57 26.47 -13.01
N THR A 255 1.36 26.24 -14.06
CA THR A 255 2.02 27.32 -14.80
C THR A 255 1.10 28.46 -15.25
N PRO A 256 -0.17 28.23 -15.66
CA PRO A 256 -1.08 29.33 -16.00
C PRO A 256 -1.38 30.25 -14.82
N ASN A 257 -1.53 29.65 -13.63
CA ASN A 257 -1.86 30.37 -12.41
C ASN A 257 -0.68 31.26 -11.99
N LEU A 258 0.55 30.78 -12.17
CA LEU A 258 1.77 31.51 -11.80
C LEU A 258 2.20 32.56 -12.83
N ALA A 259 1.84 32.35 -14.09
CA ALA A 259 2.17 33.25 -15.18
C ALA A 259 1.24 34.48 -15.21
N ASP A 260 0.05 34.39 -14.61
CA ASP A 260 -0.93 35.48 -14.52
C ASP A 260 -1.11 35.96 -13.07
N PRO A 261 -0.48 37.08 -12.67
CA PRO A 261 -0.64 37.65 -11.32
C PRO A 261 -2.11 37.92 -10.98
N ASP A 262 -2.92 38.28 -11.98
CA ASP A 262 -4.34 38.56 -11.79
C ASP A 262 -5.11 37.28 -11.42
N TYR A 263 -4.68 36.10 -11.91
CA TYR A 263 -5.30 34.83 -11.55
C TYR A 263 -5.06 34.50 -10.08
N VAL A 264 -3.83 34.71 -9.58
CA VAL A 264 -3.49 34.46 -8.17
C VAL A 264 -4.26 35.37 -7.23
N LEU A 265 -4.52 36.61 -7.65
CA LEU A 265 -5.23 37.63 -6.87
C LEU A 265 -6.76 37.58 -7.04
N SER A 266 -7.27 36.67 -7.87
CA SER A 266 -8.68 36.60 -8.21
C SER A 266 -9.38 35.44 -7.50
N ASP A 267 -10.48 35.74 -6.81
CA ASP A 267 -11.42 34.74 -6.27
C ASP A 267 -12.27 34.05 -7.35
N LYS A 268 -12.06 34.41 -8.62
CA LYS A 268 -12.77 33.88 -9.78
C LYS A 268 -11.80 33.27 -10.80
N PRO A 269 -12.16 32.14 -11.43
CA PRO A 269 -11.36 31.61 -12.53
C PRO A 269 -11.25 32.64 -13.66
N ILE A 270 -10.04 33.07 -13.97
CA ILE A 270 -9.75 33.89 -15.15
C ILE A 270 -9.49 32.94 -16.33
N PRO A 271 -10.02 33.22 -17.54
CA PRO A 271 -9.68 32.44 -18.73
C PRO A 271 -8.16 32.39 -18.94
N GLU A 272 -7.63 31.20 -19.18
CA GLU A 272 -6.22 31.01 -19.48
C GLU A 272 -5.82 31.81 -20.72
N LYS A 273 -4.73 32.58 -20.63
CA LYS A 273 -4.12 33.28 -21.76
C LYS A 273 -3.23 32.33 -22.55
N ASP A 274 -3.23 32.45 -23.88
CA ASP A 274 -2.39 31.62 -24.74
C ASP A 274 -0.89 31.77 -24.38
N GLY A 275 -0.20 30.64 -24.30
CA GLY A 275 1.24 30.57 -24.00
C GLY A 275 1.62 30.52 -22.50
N TYR A 276 0.64 30.62 -21.60
CA TYR A 276 0.85 30.61 -20.15
C TYR A 276 0.98 29.19 -19.58
N ARG A 277 0.33 28.21 -20.20
CA ARG A 277 0.55 26.79 -19.88
C ARG A 277 1.85 26.31 -20.50
N LYS A 278 2.65 25.61 -19.71
CA LYS A 278 3.90 24.95 -20.13
C LYS A 278 3.81 23.43 -19.93
N PRO A 279 3.01 22.71 -20.74
CA PRO A 279 2.99 21.26 -20.68
C PRO A 279 4.34 20.68 -21.11
N HIS A 280 4.65 19.48 -20.63
CA HIS A 280 5.85 18.76 -21.03
C HIS A 280 5.76 18.28 -22.49
N SER A 281 6.82 18.51 -23.25
CA SER A 281 6.90 18.15 -24.68
C SER A 281 7.35 16.71 -24.91
N TYR A 282 7.98 16.11 -23.90
CA TYR A 282 8.43 14.71 -23.89
C TYR A 282 8.05 14.10 -22.56
N ALA A 283 7.59 12.86 -22.56
CA ALA A 283 7.27 12.13 -21.34
C ALA A 283 7.66 10.65 -21.47
N ILE A 284 8.53 10.21 -20.58
CA ILE A 284 8.95 8.81 -20.45
C ILE A 284 8.59 8.33 -19.04
N GLN A 285 7.98 7.16 -18.93
CA GLN A 285 7.79 6.49 -17.65
C GLN A 285 8.24 5.04 -17.77
N ILE A 286 8.98 4.57 -16.78
CA ILE A 286 9.31 3.16 -16.58
C ILE A 286 8.65 2.77 -15.26
N THR A 287 7.69 1.85 -15.27
CA THR A 287 6.93 1.48 -14.07
C THR A 287 6.45 0.04 -14.12
N THR A 288 6.23 -0.57 -12.97
CA THR A 288 5.51 -1.83 -12.83
C THR A 288 4.02 -1.60 -12.55
N ASP A 289 3.61 -0.36 -12.27
CA ASP A 289 2.24 -0.01 -11.95
C ASP A 289 1.33 -0.21 -13.15
N ALA A 290 0.29 -1.01 -12.98
CA ALA A 290 -0.76 -1.10 -13.98
C ALA A 290 -1.70 0.12 -13.85
N PRO A 291 -2.22 0.68 -14.96
CA PRO A 291 -3.05 1.88 -14.92
C PRO A 291 -4.34 1.74 -14.11
N HIS A 292 -4.87 0.53 -13.96
CA HIS A 292 -6.09 0.27 -13.20
C HIS A 292 -5.91 0.37 -11.67
N TRP A 293 -4.67 0.36 -11.18
CA TRP A 293 -4.38 0.52 -9.74
C TRP A 293 -4.31 2.00 -9.29
N GLY A 294 -4.50 2.98 -10.19
CA GLY A 294 -4.63 4.38 -9.78
C GLY A 294 -4.63 5.42 -10.91
N GLY A 295 -5.45 6.48 -10.75
CA GLY A 295 -5.45 7.72 -11.55
C GLY A 295 -4.67 8.87 -10.88
N LEU A 296 -4.54 10.03 -11.53
CA LEU A 296 -3.90 11.19 -10.89
C LEU A 296 -4.75 11.72 -9.71
N CYS A 297 -4.22 11.63 -8.49
CA CYS A 297 -4.75 12.37 -7.34
C CYS A 297 -4.42 13.86 -7.48
N PHE A 298 -5.13 14.57 -8.35
CA PHE A 298 -5.49 15.98 -8.25
C PHE A 298 -6.46 16.22 -9.39
N SER A 299 -7.72 16.54 -9.08
CA SER A 299 -8.74 16.82 -10.09
C SER A 299 -8.90 18.33 -10.38
N LYS A 300 -8.81 18.75 -11.66
CA LYS A 300 -8.82 20.11 -12.17
C LYS A 300 -10.28 20.28 -12.44
N PHE A 301 -10.92 20.97 -11.51
CA PHE A 301 -12.32 21.31 -11.60
C PHE A 301 -12.55 22.18 -12.84
N SER A 302 -12.73 21.54 -13.99
CA SER A 302 -13.57 22.06 -15.07
C SER A 302 -14.73 21.08 -15.25
N ARG A 303 -15.74 21.30 -14.40
CA ARG A 303 -17.13 20.79 -14.47
C ARG A 303 -17.32 19.27 -14.54
N ILE A 304 -17.17 18.62 -13.38
CA ILE A 304 -18.14 17.62 -12.89
C ILE A 304 -18.35 17.90 -11.39
N ILE A 305 -19.27 18.82 -11.06
CA ILE A 305 -19.95 18.73 -9.75
C ILE A 305 -21.18 17.89 -10.04
N VAL A 306 -21.18 16.65 -9.57
CA VAL A 306 -22.42 15.88 -9.43
C VAL A 306 -22.51 15.45 -7.97
N ALA A 307 -23.10 16.34 -7.16
CA ALA A 307 -23.98 15.95 -6.08
C ALA A 307 -25.40 16.40 -6.50
N GLY A 308 -26.38 15.50 -6.36
CA GLY A 308 -27.73 15.58 -6.95
C GLY A 308 -28.55 16.82 -6.57
N GLN A 309 -29.61 17.20 -7.28
CA GLN A 309 -30.65 16.40 -7.93
C GLN A 309 -31.26 17.07 -9.17
N ARG A 310 -31.76 16.20 -10.07
CA ARG A 310 -32.92 16.32 -10.98
C ARG A 310 -33.04 17.59 -11.86
N ILE A 311 -32.45 17.50 -13.06
CA ILE A 311 -33.04 18.11 -14.26
C ILE A 311 -33.79 17.00 -15.01
N LYS A 312 -35.11 17.14 -15.12
CA LYS A 312 -35.98 16.31 -15.95
C LYS A 312 -35.74 16.62 -17.43
N PHE A 313 -35.87 15.59 -18.26
CA PHE A 313 -35.92 15.59 -19.74
C PHE A 313 -34.59 15.52 -20.52
N ALA A 314 -34.17 14.28 -20.81
CA ALA A 314 -33.67 13.90 -22.13
C ALA A 314 -33.87 12.38 -22.32
N LYS A 315 -35.12 11.94 -22.46
CA LYS A 315 -35.47 10.50 -22.55
C LYS A 315 -35.07 9.81 -23.88
N ASN A 316 -34.54 10.52 -24.88
CA ASN A 316 -34.45 9.99 -26.26
C ASN A 316 -33.14 10.34 -27.02
N VAL A 317 -31.97 10.32 -26.39
CA VAL A 317 -30.69 10.42 -27.12
C VAL A 317 -30.18 9.01 -27.43
N LYS A 318 -29.88 8.71 -28.70
CA LYS A 318 -29.33 7.42 -29.13
C LYS A 318 -27.86 7.57 -29.52
N ILE A 319 -27.13 6.45 -29.45
CA ILE A 319 -25.72 6.39 -29.86
C ILE A 319 -25.64 6.73 -31.36
N GLY A 320 -25.01 7.85 -31.70
CA GLY A 320 -24.89 8.40 -33.07
C GLY A 320 -25.23 9.88 -33.20
N ASP A 321 -25.91 10.48 -32.22
CA ASP A 321 -26.35 11.88 -32.28
C ASP A 321 -25.20 12.88 -32.01
N LYS A 322 -25.11 13.98 -32.79
CA LYS A 322 -24.12 15.05 -32.58
C LYS A 322 -24.66 16.17 -31.68
N LEU A 323 -23.93 16.46 -30.61
CA LEU A 323 -24.17 17.60 -29.71
C LEU A 323 -23.46 18.85 -30.23
N LEU A 324 -24.23 19.93 -30.43
CA LEU A 324 -23.72 21.23 -30.82
C LEU A 324 -23.79 22.17 -29.62
N THR A 325 -22.63 22.61 -29.14
CA THR A 325 -22.52 23.61 -28.07
C THR A 325 -22.46 24.99 -28.73
N VAL A 326 -23.51 25.79 -28.58
CA VAL A 326 -23.48 27.20 -29.00
C VAL A 326 -22.97 28.00 -27.81
N ASP A 327 -21.72 28.46 -27.88
CA ASP A 327 -21.20 29.42 -26.93
C ASP A 327 -21.62 30.83 -27.39
N SER A 328 -22.57 31.44 -26.69
CA SER A 328 -22.96 32.82 -26.99
C SER A 328 -22.45 33.75 -25.89
N LYS A 329 -21.28 34.35 -26.13
CA LYS A 329 -20.85 35.57 -25.44
C LYS A 329 -21.72 36.81 -25.79
N HIS A 330 -22.78 36.65 -26.58
CA HIS A 330 -23.79 37.68 -26.83
C HIS A 330 -25.20 37.11 -26.60
N ASN A 331 -26.04 37.84 -25.86
CA ASN A 331 -27.41 37.49 -25.51
C ASN A 331 -28.28 37.33 -26.77
N LEU A 332 -28.31 36.13 -27.36
CA LEU A 332 -29.27 35.78 -28.39
C LEU A 332 -30.58 35.33 -27.73
N THR A 333 -31.69 35.91 -28.16
CA THR A 333 -33.02 35.50 -27.70
C THR A 333 -33.45 34.18 -28.36
N THR A 334 -34.34 33.44 -27.70
CA THR A 334 -34.85 32.12 -28.15
C THR A 334 -35.41 32.12 -29.58
N THR A 335 -35.84 33.29 -30.07
CA THR A 335 -36.37 33.51 -31.42
C THR A 335 -35.27 33.58 -32.49
N GLU A 336 -34.08 34.10 -32.15
CA GLU A 336 -32.93 34.20 -33.06
C GLU A 336 -32.23 32.85 -33.22
N VAL A 337 -32.13 32.08 -32.13
CA VAL A 337 -31.66 30.68 -32.16
C VAL A 337 -32.53 29.84 -33.10
N LYS A 338 -33.85 30.02 -33.09
CA LYS A 338 -34.77 29.36 -34.04
C LYS A 338 -34.59 29.78 -35.50
N LYS A 339 -34.18 31.04 -35.76
CA LYS A 339 -33.88 31.55 -37.11
C LYS A 339 -32.56 31.00 -37.67
N ILE A 340 -31.54 30.88 -36.81
CA ILE A 340 -30.24 30.28 -37.16
C ILE A 340 -30.42 28.78 -37.48
N LEU A 341 -31.21 28.07 -36.68
CA LEU A 341 -31.55 26.66 -36.90
C LEU A 341 -32.39 26.41 -38.18
N LYS A 342 -33.08 27.42 -38.71
CA LYS A 342 -33.87 27.31 -39.96
C LYS A 342 -33.05 27.52 -41.23
N ARG A 343 -31.86 28.13 -41.16
CA ARG A 343 -31.06 28.52 -42.35
C ARG A 343 -29.96 27.55 -42.74
N LYS A 344 -29.68 26.52 -41.95
CA LYS A 344 -28.82 25.42 -42.35
C LYS A 344 -29.45 24.11 -41.89
N ILE A 345 -29.71 23.23 -42.86
CA ILE A 345 -30.13 21.82 -42.76
C ILE A 345 -31.57 21.57 -43.22
N ASN A 346 -31.71 21.36 -44.53
CA ASN A 346 -32.59 20.33 -45.07
C ASN A 346 -31.99 18.97 -44.69
N ASN A 347 -32.52 18.34 -43.64
CA ASN A 347 -32.57 16.90 -43.33
C ASN A 347 -32.48 16.63 -41.82
N LYS A 348 -33.64 16.31 -41.25
CA LYS A 348 -33.92 15.32 -40.18
C LYS A 348 -32.90 15.10 -39.02
N GLU A 349 -32.30 16.13 -38.44
CA GLU A 349 -31.58 16.02 -37.16
C GLU A 349 -32.08 17.04 -36.11
N LYS A 350 -32.14 16.67 -34.83
CA LYS A 350 -32.66 17.50 -33.71
C LYS A 350 -31.52 18.05 -32.83
N ILE A 351 -31.61 19.32 -32.41
CA ILE A 351 -30.59 20.04 -31.61
C ILE A 351 -31.23 20.66 -30.33
N TYR A 352 -30.49 20.75 -29.21
CA TYR A 352 -30.96 21.23 -27.88
C TYR A 352 -29.99 22.27 -27.21
N VAL A 353 -30.51 23.20 -26.36
CA VAL A 353 -29.78 24.36 -25.73
C VAL A 353 -30.19 24.57 -24.23
N ILE A 354 -29.29 24.98 -23.31
CA ILE A 354 -29.52 25.04 -21.82
C ILE A 354 -28.94 26.32 -21.13
N LYS A 355 -29.61 26.88 -20.08
CA LYS A 355 -29.23 28.05 -19.21
C LYS A 355 -29.31 27.70 -17.69
N VAL A 356 -28.54 28.33 -16.76
CA VAL A 356 -28.41 27.94 -15.32
C VAL A 356 -28.31 29.13 -14.33
N GLU A 357 -29.01 29.07 -13.17
CA GLU A 357 -28.89 29.97 -12.00
C GLU A 357 -28.90 29.24 -10.62
N ASP A 358 -28.12 29.81 -9.67
CA ASP A 358 -27.98 29.69 -8.20
C ASP A 358 -27.77 28.36 -7.40
N LYS A 359 -26.84 28.45 -6.43
CA LYS A 359 -25.93 27.39 -5.93
C LYS A 359 -25.96 27.14 -4.39
N ARG A 360 -26.68 26.14 -3.84
CA ARG A 360 -26.36 25.44 -2.53
C ARG A 360 -27.20 24.15 -2.32
N ILE A 361 -26.66 23.09 -1.67
CA ILE A 361 -27.38 22.11 -0.78
C ILE A 361 -26.43 21.44 0.28
N LYS A 362 -26.96 21.25 1.50
CA LYS A 362 -26.51 20.49 2.72
C LYS A 362 -27.08 19.04 2.77
N CYS A 363 -26.53 18.16 3.63
CA CYS A 363 -27.20 17.22 4.61
C CYS A 363 -26.31 15.98 4.88
N GLY A 364 -26.10 15.45 6.09
CA GLY A 364 -26.91 15.52 7.31
C GLY A 364 -28.19 14.70 7.17
N GLY A 365 -28.18 13.41 7.50
CA GLY A 365 -29.43 12.68 7.73
C GLY A 365 -30.03 13.15 9.05
N ASP A 366 -31.17 13.84 9.01
CA ASP A 366 -31.88 14.26 10.21
C ASP A 366 -32.80 13.13 10.74
N GLY A 367 -32.62 12.84 12.03
CA GLY A 367 -33.67 12.37 12.93
C GLY A 367 -33.87 10.87 13.07
N VAL A 368 -33.23 10.24 14.08
CA VAL A 368 -33.91 9.71 15.28
C VAL A 368 -32.92 9.65 16.44
N THR A 369 -33.29 10.35 17.49
CA THR A 369 -32.78 10.34 18.86
C THR A 369 -32.61 8.95 19.49
N LYS A 370 -31.52 8.78 20.25
CA LYS A 370 -31.34 7.92 21.43
C LYS A 370 -32.39 6.81 21.66
N GLY A 371 -32.00 5.55 21.43
CA GLY A 371 -32.70 4.39 22.00
C GLY A 371 -32.40 3.06 21.30
N LYS A 372 -31.82 2.10 22.05
CA LYS A 372 -31.88 0.63 21.93
C LYS A 372 -31.74 -0.06 20.54
N ASN A 373 -30.77 -0.97 20.46
CA ASN A 373 -30.69 -2.19 19.63
C ASN A 373 -31.57 -2.26 18.36
N SER A 374 -30.97 -2.06 17.19
CA SER A 374 -31.48 -2.57 15.91
C SER A 374 -30.33 -3.03 15.01
N GLY A 375 -30.39 -4.28 14.56
CA GLY A 375 -29.44 -4.87 13.62
C GLY A 375 -29.55 -4.21 12.25
N HIS A 376 -28.43 -3.67 11.75
CA HIS A 376 -28.38 -3.01 10.45
C HIS A 376 -27.62 -3.89 9.43
N LYS A 377 -28.39 -4.53 8.54
CA LYS A 377 -27.90 -5.20 7.32
C LYS A 377 -27.38 -4.15 6.32
N VAL A 378 -26.17 -4.35 5.76
CA VAL A 378 -25.57 -3.45 4.76
C VAL A 378 -25.42 -4.16 3.41
N LYS A 379 -25.67 -3.44 2.30
CA LYS A 379 -25.67 -3.92 0.91
C LYS A 379 -24.35 -3.58 0.20
N LEU A 380 -23.76 -4.53 -0.53
CA LEU A 380 -22.50 -4.39 -1.29
C LEU A 380 -22.76 -4.63 -2.78
N VAL A 381 -22.38 -3.68 -3.64
CA VAL A 381 -22.67 -3.71 -5.09
C VAL A 381 -21.37 -3.80 -5.90
N VAL A 382 -21.25 -4.81 -6.77
CA VAL A 382 -20.05 -5.10 -7.59
C VAL A 382 -20.43 -5.59 -8.99
N THR A 383 -19.48 -5.59 -9.95
CA THR A 383 -19.70 -6.19 -11.29
C THR A 383 -19.39 -7.68 -11.30
N GLU A 384 -19.86 -8.40 -12.31
CA GLU A 384 -19.74 -9.87 -12.40
C GLU A 384 -18.31 -10.42 -12.27
N ASP A 385 -17.31 -9.68 -12.74
CA ASP A 385 -15.90 -10.10 -12.78
C ASP A 385 -15.10 -9.69 -11.53
N HIS A 386 -15.69 -8.96 -10.58
CA HIS A 386 -14.99 -8.59 -9.35
C HIS A 386 -14.62 -9.84 -8.56
N LEU A 387 -13.33 -9.96 -8.20
CA LEU A 387 -12.85 -11.05 -7.37
C LEU A 387 -13.17 -10.76 -5.90
N ILE A 388 -13.87 -11.69 -5.26
CA ILE A 388 -14.28 -11.65 -3.86
C ILE A 388 -13.61 -12.83 -3.15
N LEU A 389 -12.89 -12.53 -2.06
CA LEU A 389 -12.22 -13.56 -1.28
C LEU A 389 -13.22 -14.27 -0.38
N THR A 390 -13.33 -15.59 -0.58
CA THR A 390 -14.23 -16.48 0.18
C THR A 390 -13.46 -17.59 0.87
N GLN A 391 -14.14 -18.39 1.69
CA GLN A 391 -13.58 -19.60 2.30
C GLN A 391 -13.11 -20.64 1.25
N ARG A 392 -13.54 -20.49 -0.01
CA ARG A 392 -13.15 -21.35 -1.15
C ARG A 392 -12.06 -20.72 -2.04
N GLY A 393 -11.54 -19.54 -1.66
CA GLY A 393 -10.58 -18.76 -2.44
C GLY A 393 -11.21 -17.54 -3.14
N TRP A 394 -10.47 -16.94 -4.06
CA TRP A 394 -10.95 -15.81 -4.88
C TRP A 394 -11.96 -16.30 -5.91
N LEU A 395 -13.22 -15.90 -5.77
CA LEU A 395 -14.29 -16.19 -6.72
C LEU A 395 -14.72 -14.89 -7.39
N LYS A 396 -15.13 -14.94 -8.66
CA LYS A 396 -15.78 -13.78 -9.27
C LYS A 396 -17.14 -13.58 -8.61
N ALA A 397 -17.66 -12.36 -8.59
CA ALA A 397 -18.96 -12.05 -7.98
C ALA A 397 -20.10 -12.92 -8.55
N LYS A 398 -20.02 -13.26 -9.84
CA LYS A 398 -20.97 -14.18 -10.50
C LYS A 398 -20.89 -15.63 -10.05
N ASP A 399 -19.77 -16.04 -9.46
CA ASP A 399 -19.52 -17.40 -8.99
C ASP A 399 -19.86 -17.57 -7.50
N LEU A 400 -20.38 -16.52 -6.84
CA LEU A 400 -20.81 -16.54 -5.44
C LEU A 400 -22.17 -17.19 -5.25
N THR A 401 -22.33 -17.86 -4.13
CA THR A 401 -23.56 -18.52 -3.67
C THR A 401 -23.91 -18.09 -2.25
N LEU A 402 -25.15 -18.35 -1.81
CA LEU A 402 -25.57 -18.08 -0.43
C LEU A 402 -24.84 -18.93 0.62
N ASN A 403 -24.15 -19.99 0.19
CA ASN A 403 -23.31 -20.81 1.07
C ASN A 403 -21.88 -20.26 1.20
N ASP A 404 -21.52 -19.24 0.40
CA ASP A 404 -20.22 -18.61 0.47
C ASP A 404 -20.16 -17.61 1.63
N ARG A 405 -18.99 -17.54 2.26
CA ARG A 405 -18.67 -16.61 3.33
C ARG A 405 -17.55 -15.71 2.84
N VAL A 406 -17.70 -14.38 2.97
CA VAL A 406 -16.75 -13.37 2.48
C VAL A 406 -15.82 -12.89 3.59
N LEU A 407 -14.55 -12.67 3.27
CA LEU A 407 -13.55 -12.26 4.26
C LEU A 407 -13.81 -10.82 4.77
N LYS A 408 -13.88 -10.63 6.09
CA LYS A 408 -13.91 -9.33 6.78
C LYS A 408 -12.49 -8.94 7.18
N ILE A 409 -12.11 -7.67 7.04
CA ILE A 409 -10.78 -7.13 7.39
C ILE A 409 -11.00 -5.86 8.21
N THR A 410 -10.44 -5.71 9.43
CA THR A 410 -10.74 -4.51 10.26
C THR A 410 -9.62 -3.47 10.27
N GLN A 411 -9.94 -2.22 10.61
CA GLN A 411 -9.02 -1.07 10.57
C GLN A 411 -8.13 -0.97 11.83
N TYR A 412 -8.31 -1.90 12.78
CA TYR A 412 -7.63 -1.92 14.08
C TYR A 412 -6.38 -2.83 14.12
N ASP A 413 -6.00 -3.45 13.00
CA ASP A 413 -4.84 -4.35 12.94
C ASP A 413 -3.49 -3.62 12.82
N LYS A 414 -3.43 -2.37 13.30
CA LYS A 414 -2.19 -1.63 13.57
C LYS A 414 -2.19 -1.22 15.05
N THR A 415 -1.24 -1.80 15.80
CA THR A 415 -0.82 -1.47 17.19
C THR A 415 -1.60 -2.04 18.38
N SER A 416 -1.03 -3.04 19.06
CA SER A 416 -0.80 -2.99 20.52
C SER A 416 0.24 -4.04 21.00
N PHE A 417 1.52 -3.68 20.89
CA PHE A 417 2.37 -3.60 22.09
C PHE A 417 2.12 -2.16 22.62
N ASP A 418 1.75 -1.89 23.88
CA ASP A 418 2.61 -1.98 25.08
C ASP A 418 1.81 -1.83 26.41
N ASN A 419 2.50 -2.20 27.50
CA ASN A 419 2.26 -2.26 28.94
C ASN A 419 1.42 -1.15 29.63
N GLN A 420 0.56 -1.57 30.57
CA GLN A 420 0.51 -1.21 32.02
C GLN A 420 -0.92 -1.28 32.61
N ASN A 421 -1.09 -2.16 33.61
CA ASN A 421 -2.32 -2.49 34.36
C ASN A 421 -3.23 -1.30 34.77
N LYS A 422 -4.57 -1.48 34.72
CA LYS A 422 -5.54 -0.97 35.72
C LYS A 422 -6.89 -1.69 35.65
N ILE A 423 -7.44 -1.95 36.84
CA ILE A 423 -8.68 -2.68 37.15
C ILE A 423 -9.91 -1.98 36.52
N PRO A 424 -10.90 -2.72 36.01
CA PRO A 424 -12.15 -2.12 35.51
C PRO A 424 -12.94 -1.39 36.60
N TYR A 425 -13.43 -0.19 36.26
CA TYR A 425 -14.15 0.76 37.12
C TYR A 425 -15.47 0.26 37.74
N HIS A 426 -15.89 -0.99 37.47
CA HIS A 426 -17.14 -1.59 38.00
C HIS A 426 -16.93 -2.45 39.26
N LEU A 427 -15.70 -2.52 39.77
CA LEU A 427 -15.31 -3.36 40.91
C LEU A 427 -14.95 -2.55 42.18
N HIS A 428 -15.37 -1.29 42.26
CA HIS A 428 -15.08 -0.41 43.39
C HIS A 428 -16.11 -0.44 44.54
N ASP A 429 -17.27 -1.10 44.36
CA ASP A 429 -18.39 -1.01 45.32
C ASP A 429 -18.64 -2.24 46.21
N TYR A 430 -17.78 -3.25 46.19
CA TYR A 430 -17.96 -4.43 47.06
C TYR A 430 -16.73 -4.77 47.88
N LEU A 431 -16.41 -3.85 48.80
CA LEU A 431 -15.73 -4.17 50.06
C LEU A 431 -16.77 -4.67 51.07
N PHE A 432 -16.58 -5.86 51.64
CA PHE A 432 -16.97 -6.12 53.03
C PHE A 432 -16.00 -7.07 53.74
N SER A 433 -15.79 -6.70 55.00
CA SER A 433 -14.81 -7.14 55.98
C SER A 433 -15.17 -8.47 56.66
N SER A 434 -14.15 -9.10 57.22
CA SER A 434 -14.17 -10.29 58.09
C SER A 434 -14.98 -10.15 59.38
N GLY A 435 -15.70 -11.20 59.82
CA GLY A 435 -16.30 -11.27 61.17
C GLY A 435 -16.87 -12.64 61.55
N LYS A 436 -16.58 -13.07 62.79
CA LYS A 436 -16.98 -14.34 63.44
C LYS A 436 -18.46 -14.30 63.82
N GLU A 437 -19.33 -15.01 63.12
CA GLU A 437 -20.68 -15.41 63.60
C GLU A 437 -21.35 -16.36 62.59
N ASN A 438 -20.72 -17.50 62.28
CA ASN A 438 -21.39 -18.51 61.45
C ASN A 438 -22.15 -19.51 62.34
N PRO A 439 -23.49 -19.57 62.29
CA PRO A 439 -24.32 -20.46 63.12
C PRO A 439 -24.18 -21.96 62.78
N MET A 440 -23.26 -22.33 61.89
CA MET A 440 -23.10 -23.68 61.33
C MET A 440 -21.95 -24.50 61.94
N THR A 441 -21.24 -23.95 62.93
CA THR A 441 -20.12 -24.66 63.57
C THR A 441 -20.64 -25.82 64.41
N GLY A 442 -20.37 -27.08 64.01
CA GLY A 442 -20.61 -28.28 64.81
C GLY A 442 -21.80 -29.18 64.43
N LYS A 443 -22.58 -28.88 63.38
CA LYS A 443 -23.73 -29.71 62.97
C LYS A 443 -23.40 -30.66 61.80
N THR A 444 -23.62 -31.97 61.96
CA THR A 444 -23.39 -33.00 60.92
C THR A 444 -24.58 -33.97 60.78
N GLY A 445 -24.68 -34.66 59.64
CA GLY A 445 -25.81 -35.54 59.33
C GLY A 445 -27.12 -34.78 59.16
N ASN A 446 -28.25 -35.38 59.53
CA ASN A 446 -29.59 -34.80 59.39
C ASN A 446 -29.81 -33.49 60.18
N GLU A 447 -28.94 -33.18 61.15
CA GLU A 447 -28.96 -31.91 61.89
C GLU A 447 -28.34 -30.75 61.10
N ASN A 448 -27.64 -31.04 60.00
CA ASN A 448 -27.21 -30.06 59.04
C ASN A 448 -28.36 -29.80 58.03
N PRO A 449 -28.92 -28.59 57.95
CA PRO A 449 -30.04 -28.27 57.04
C PRO A 449 -29.71 -28.43 55.54
N PHE A 450 -28.46 -28.73 55.20
CA PHE A 450 -27.97 -28.99 53.86
C PHE A 450 -27.67 -30.48 53.56
N PHE A 451 -27.88 -31.39 54.52
CA PHE A 451 -27.69 -32.83 54.30
C PHE A 451 -28.68 -33.35 53.24
N GLY A 452 -28.16 -34.00 52.20
CA GLY A 452 -28.95 -34.45 51.05
C GLY A 452 -29.19 -33.40 49.95
N LYS A 453 -28.79 -32.13 50.12
CA LYS A 453 -28.90 -31.10 49.06
C LYS A 453 -27.62 -31.04 48.22
N LYS A 454 -27.77 -31.03 46.90
CA LYS A 454 -26.64 -30.86 45.95
C LYS A 454 -26.32 -29.37 45.78
N HIS A 455 -25.02 -29.04 45.76
CA HIS A 455 -24.55 -27.68 45.49
C HIS A 455 -25.10 -27.14 44.16
N SER A 456 -25.50 -25.87 44.17
CA SER A 456 -25.87 -25.15 42.95
C SER A 456 -24.71 -25.11 41.96
N LYS A 457 -25.03 -24.76 40.72
CA LYS A 457 -24.04 -24.67 39.64
C LYS A 457 -22.95 -23.65 39.98
N GLU A 458 -23.32 -22.48 40.54
CA GLU A 458 -22.35 -21.47 40.97
C GLU A 458 -21.42 -21.97 42.09
N VAL A 459 -21.92 -22.77 43.02
CA VAL A 459 -21.10 -23.29 44.14
C VAL A 459 -20.13 -24.36 43.66
N LYS A 460 -20.52 -25.19 42.68
CA LYS A 460 -19.59 -26.12 42.03
C LYS A 460 -18.49 -25.38 41.26
N GLU A 461 -18.83 -24.25 40.65
CA GLU A 461 -17.89 -23.36 39.97
C GLU A 461 -16.90 -22.72 40.96
N TYR A 462 -17.40 -22.24 42.10
CA TYR A 462 -16.58 -21.71 43.18
C TYR A 462 -15.61 -22.75 43.78
N LEU A 463 -16.08 -23.98 44.02
CA LEU A 463 -15.24 -25.08 44.50
C LEU A 463 -14.21 -25.55 43.45
N SER A 464 -14.56 -25.45 42.17
CA SER A 464 -13.63 -25.67 41.05
C SER A 464 -12.51 -24.63 41.04
N ILE A 465 -12.84 -23.36 41.26
CA ILE A 465 -11.87 -22.25 41.36
C ILE A 465 -10.93 -22.44 42.56
N LEU A 466 -11.43 -22.86 43.73
CA LEU A 466 -10.60 -23.07 44.93
C LEU A 466 -9.61 -24.25 44.83
N ARG A 467 -9.92 -25.23 43.97
CA ARG A 467 -9.10 -26.43 43.73
C ARG A 467 -8.21 -26.31 42.49
N ALA A 468 -8.42 -25.28 41.67
CA ALA A 468 -7.62 -25.00 40.49
C ALA A 468 -6.14 -24.81 40.87
N GLY A 469 -5.25 -25.55 40.22
CA GLY A 469 -3.79 -25.42 40.40
C GLY A 469 -3.19 -26.11 41.64
N LYS A 470 -3.97 -26.84 42.45
CA LYS A 470 -3.45 -27.61 43.60
C LYS A 470 -3.40 -29.12 43.27
N GLY A 471 -2.27 -29.77 43.54
CA GLY A 471 -2.10 -31.23 43.36
C GLY A 471 -2.83 -32.05 44.43
N TRP A 472 -3.13 -33.33 44.15
CA TRP A 472 -3.95 -34.18 45.04
C TRP A 472 -3.36 -34.32 46.45
N GLU A 473 -2.04 -34.37 46.58
CA GLU A 473 -1.35 -34.42 47.88
C GLU A 473 -1.57 -33.16 48.72
N LYS A 474 -1.68 -31.99 48.07
CA LYS A 474 -1.95 -30.70 48.72
C LYS A 474 -3.43 -30.54 49.11
N ILE A 475 -4.33 -31.32 48.50
CA ILE A 475 -5.78 -31.27 48.74
C ILE A 475 -6.21 -32.33 49.76
N TYR A 476 -5.64 -33.53 49.70
CA TYR A 476 -6.12 -34.71 50.44
C TYR A 476 -5.07 -35.30 51.40
N GLY A 477 -3.84 -34.78 51.42
CA GLY A 477 -2.73 -35.40 52.14
C GLY A 477 -2.08 -36.54 51.34
N LYS A 478 -0.84 -36.90 51.73
CA LYS A 478 0.04 -37.74 50.90
C LYS A 478 -0.45 -39.19 50.76
N GLU A 479 -0.84 -39.83 51.87
CA GLU A 479 -1.32 -41.22 51.88
C GLU A 479 -2.63 -41.40 51.11
N ILE A 480 -3.61 -40.51 51.32
CA ILE A 480 -4.91 -40.56 50.63
C ILE A 480 -4.73 -40.30 49.14
N ALA A 481 -3.82 -39.38 48.76
CA ALA A 481 -3.52 -39.12 47.36
C ALA A 481 -2.84 -40.31 46.66
N GLU A 482 -1.96 -41.05 47.35
CA GLU A 482 -1.30 -42.24 46.80
C GLU A 482 -2.26 -43.41 46.59
N ASP A 483 -3.15 -43.68 47.54
CA ASP A 483 -4.18 -44.70 47.39
C ASP A 483 -5.18 -44.34 46.27
N LEU A 484 -5.63 -43.07 46.21
CA LEU A 484 -6.47 -42.58 45.12
C LEU A 484 -5.76 -42.71 43.76
N LYS A 485 -4.46 -42.38 43.66
CA LYS A 485 -3.67 -42.56 42.43
C LYS A 485 -3.59 -44.03 41.99
N LYS A 486 -3.35 -44.96 42.93
CA LYS A 486 -3.28 -46.41 42.62
C LYS A 486 -4.62 -46.95 42.14
N ARG A 487 -5.73 -46.58 42.79
CA ARG A 487 -7.09 -46.95 42.36
C ARG A 487 -7.40 -46.38 40.99
N TYR A 488 -7.06 -45.12 40.75
CA TYR A 488 -7.26 -44.46 39.47
C TYR A 488 -6.45 -45.12 38.35
N GLN A 489 -5.17 -45.46 38.57
CA GLN A 489 -4.35 -46.18 37.60
C GLN A 489 -4.90 -47.57 37.24
N LYS A 490 -5.48 -48.29 38.21
CA LYS A 490 -6.10 -49.60 37.97
C LYS A 490 -7.42 -49.46 37.20
N MET A 491 -8.16 -48.38 37.44
CA MET A 491 -9.38 -48.03 36.71
C MET A 491 -9.09 -47.58 35.27
N MET A 492 -7.95 -46.95 35.02
CA MET A 492 -7.59 -46.34 33.73
C MET A 492 -6.70 -47.26 32.87
N ARG A 493 -7.01 -48.57 32.78
CA ARG A 493 -6.30 -49.55 31.93
C ARG A 493 -7.25 -50.27 30.97
N GLY A 494 -6.73 -50.62 29.78
CA GLY A 494 -7.50 -51.30 28.74
C GLY A 494 -8.78 -50.53 28.40
N GLU A 495 -9.87 -51.25 28.12
CA GLU A 495 -11.20 -50.70 27.78
C GLU A 495 -11.79 -49.75 28.83
N LYS A 496 -11.31 -49.83 30.07
CA LYS A 496 -11.75 -48.97 31.17
C LYS A 496 -11.07 -47.60 31.17
N ASN A 497 -10.00 -47.42 30.39
CA ASN A 497 -9.39 -46.11 30.18
C ASN A 497 -10.27 -45.28 29.24
N PRO A 498 -10.70 -44.06 29.61
CA PRO A 498 -11.48 -43.17 28.75
C PRO A 498 -10.77 -42.76 27.45
N SER A 499 -9.45 -42.91 27.37
CA SER A 499 -8.64 -42.72 26.15
C SER A 499 -8.50 -43.99 25.30
N TRP A 500 -9.06 -45.12 25.75
CA TRP A 500 -8.94 -46.39 25.03
C TRP A 500 -9.73 -46.34 23.73
N ALA A 501 -9.02 -46.58 22.63
CA ALA A 501 -9.53 -46.46 21.27
C ALA A 501 -9.50 -47.81 20.54
N GLY A 502 -10.00 -48.89 21.15
CA GLY A 502 -10.06 -50.20 20.48
C GLY A 502 -8.69 -50.85 20.20
N GLY A 503 -7.63 -50.47 20.92
CA GLY A 503 -6.27 -51.00 20.70
C GLY A 503 -5.42 -50.33 19.61
N THR A 504 -5.95 -49.33 18.89
CA THR A 504 -5.31 -48.66 17.74
C THR A 504 -4.11 -47.73 18.06
N SER A 505 -3.77 -47.51 19.34
CA SER A 505 -2.75 -46.52 19.71
C SER A 505 -1.34 -46.86 19.24
N TRP A 506 -1.05 -48.14 18.93
CA TRP A 506 0.29 -48.65 18.65
C TRP A 506 0.63 -48.85 17.17
N GLU A 507 -0.25 -48.47 16.24
CA GLU A 507 0.10 -48.53 14.81
C GLU A 507 1.26 -47.56 14.47
N PRO A 508 2.29 -48.03 13.73
CA PRO A 508 3.45 -47.22 13.37
C PRO A 508 3.09 -46.16 12.32
N TYR A 509 3.74 -44.99 12.39
CA TYR A 509 3.66 -43.96 11.34
C TYR A 509 4.46 -44.40 10.10
N ASN A 510 3.98 -44.04 8.91
CA ASN A 510 4.70 -44.31 7.67
C ASN A 510 5.92 -43.36 7.49
N GLU A 511 6.79 -43.65 6.51
CA GLU A 511 8.00 -42.86 6.25
C GLU A 511 7.67 -41.43 5.80
N GLU A 512 6.60 -41.27 5.01
CA GLU A 512 6.09 -39.99 4.50
C GLU A 512 5.77 -38.99 5.62
N PHE A 513 5.18 -39.47 6.72
CA PHE A 513 4.90 -38.64 7.90
C PHE A 513 6.16 -37.97 8.47
N TRP A 514 7.28 -38.72 8.52
CA TRP A 514 8.53 -38.20 9.06
C TRP A 514 9.19 -37.18 8.13
N GLN A 515 9.02 -37.35 6.81
CA GLN A 515 9.52 -36.42 5.81
C GLN A 515 8.75 -35.08 5.84
N ILE A 516 7.42 -35.12 5.96
CA ILE A 516 6.57 -33.92 5.91
C ILE A 516 6.49 -33.16 7.23
N ARG A 517 6.89 -33.78 8.35
CA ARG A 517 6.86 -33.19 9.70
C ARG A 517 7.49 -31.80 9.77
N LYS A 518 8.64 -31.61 9.12
CA LYS A 518 9.37 -30.32 9.10
C LYS A 518 8.61 -29.25 8.32
N GLU A 519 7.91 -29.63 7.26
CA GLU A 519 7.10 -28.73 6.44
C GLU A 519 5.85 -28.27 7.19
N VAL A 520 5.20 -29.17 7.93
CA VAL A 520 4.05 -28.83 8.79
C VAL A 520 4.45 -27.83 9.89
N LEU A 521 5.60 -28.04 10.54
CA LEU A 521 6.10 -27.09 11.55
C LEU A 521 6.41 -25.71 10.96
N LYS A 522 7.00 -25.67 9.75
CA LYS A 522 7.25 -24.41 9.03
C LYS A 522 5.95 -23.70 8.66
N ARG A 523 4.98 -24.43 8.10
CA ARG A 523 3.64 -23.92 7.77
C ARG A 523 2.94 -23.36 9.00
N ASP A 524 3.11 -24.02 10.14
CA ASP A 524 2.48 -23.62 11.40
C ASP A 524 3.32 -22.62 12.23
N PHE A 525 4.34 -22.02 11.62
CA PHE A 525 5.22 -21.03 12.25
C PHE A 525 5.85 -21.50 13.57
N PHE A 526 6.08 -22.81 13.72
CA PHE A 526 6.62 -23.41 14.96
C PHE A 526 5.82 -23.04 16.22
N THR A 527 4.49 -22.87 16.08
CA THR A 527 3.58 -22.56 17.18
C THR A 527 2.45 -23.58 17.27
N CYS A 528 1.93 -23.80 18.48
CA CYS A 528 0.73 -24.59 18.70
C CYS A 528 -0.48 -23.86 18.10
N LYS A 529 -1.14 -24.46 17.11
CA LYS A 529 -2.32 -23.87 16.45
C LYS A 529 -3.58 -23.80 17.30
N VAL A 530 -3.53 -24.22 18.56
CA VAL A 530 -4.65 -24.12 19.51
C VAL A 530 -4.43 -23.08 20.59
N CYS A 531 -3.18 -22.81 20.98
CA CYS A 531 -2.90 -21.90 22.11
C CYS A 531 -1.75 -20.92 21.86
N GLY A 532 -1.17 -20.90 20.67
CA GLY A 532 -0.07 -20.01 20.29
C GLY A 532 1.27 -20.31 20.94
N LEU A 533 1.37 -21.33 21.80
CA LEU A 533 2.62 -21.65 22.50
C LEU A 533 3.72 -22.03 21.47
N SER A 534 4.82 -21.29 21.48
CA SER A 534 5.97 -21.55 20.60
C SER A 534 6.63 -22.90 20.89
N GLU A 535 7.35 -23.45 19.92
CA GLU A 535 8.11 -24.70 20.12
C GLU A 535 9.17 -24.57 21.23
N GLN A 536 9.84 -23.42 21.32
CA GLN A 536 10.82 -23.14 22.37
C GLN A 536 10.16 -23.12 23.76
N ASP A 537 9.00 -22.49 23.89
CA ASP A 537 8.28 -22.42 25.17
C ASP A 537 7.61 -23.75 25.52
N CYS A 538 7.16 -24.51 24.51
CA CYS A 538 6.70 -25.88 24.68
C CYS A 538 7.83 -26.75 25.25
N PHE A 539 9.04 -26.66 24.70
CA PHE A 539 10.19 -27.40 25.19
C PHE A 539 10.60 -26.97 26.61
N LYS A 540 10.62 -25.66 26.90
CA LYS A 540 10.90 -25.16 28.26
C LYS A 540 9.90 -25.69 29.29
N LYS A 541 8.61 -25.67 28.95
CA LYS A 541 7.49 -25.99 29.85
C LYS A 541 7.24 -27.50 30.01
N TYR A 542 7.30 -28.26 28.93
CA TYR A 542 6.91 -29.67 28.90
C TYR A 542 8.09 -30.63 28.64
N LYS A 543 9.29 -30.11 28.40
CA LYS A 543 10.50 -30.88 28.02
C LYS A 543 10.30 -31.74 26.76
N GLN A 544 9.38 -31.33 25.89
CA GLN A 544 9.08 -31.97 24.61
C GLN A 544 8.76 -30.89 23.56
N PRO A 545 9.14 -31.10 22.28
CA PRO A 545 8.82 -30.18 21.18
C PRO A 545 7.32 -30.24 20.85
N LEU A 546 6.89 -29.47 19.85
CA LEU A 546 5.51 -29.57 19.35
C LEU A 546 5.26 -30.96 18.74
N HIS A 547 4.03 -31.42 18.88
CA HIS A 547 3.55 -32.66 18.30
C HIS A 547 2.81 -32.36 16.99
N ILE A 548 3.04 -33.19 15.97
CA ILE A 548 2.23 -33.16 14.75
C ILE A 548 1.08 -34.15 14.89
N HIS A 549 -0.13 -33.64 14.77
CA HIS A 549 -1.36 -34.40 14.96
C HIS A 549 -2.10 -34.57 13.64
N HIS A 550 -2.65 -35.76 13.40
CA HIS A 550 -3.55 -36.03 12.26
C HIS A 550 -4.95 -35.62 12.66
N ILE A 551 -5.55 -34.70 11.90
CA ILE A 551 -6.84 -34.07 12.21
C ILE A 551 -7.98 -35.09 12.10
N ASP A 552 -7.92 -35.98 11.13
CA ASP A 552 -8.85 -37.08 10.95
C ASP A 552 -8.57 -38.31 11.83
N TYR A 553 -7.48 -38.29 12.60
CA TYR A 553 -6.97 -39.40 13.42
C TYR A 553 -6.55 -40.65 12.61
N ASP A 554 -6.43 -40.55 11.29
CA ASP A 554 -5.88 -41.60 10.42
C ASP A 554 -4.37 -41.39 10.25
N LYS A 555 -3.57 -42.27 10.87
CA LYS A 555 -2.10 -42.20 10.82
C LYS A 555 -1.50 -42.47 9.43
N LYS A 556 -2.29 -42.95 8.47
CA LYS A 556 -1.85 -43.17 7.09
C LYS A 556 -2.06 -41.94 6.21
N ASN A 557 -2.87 -40.97 6.64
CA ASN A 557 -3.16 -39.77 5.88
C ASN A 557 -2.15 -38.65 6.17
N SER A 558 -0.97 -38.76 5.55
CA SER A 558 0.12 -37.79 5.67
C SER A 558 -0.03 -36.56 4.77
N ASN A 559 -1.23 -36.29 4.24
CA ASN A 559 -1.49 -35.06 3.51
C ASN A 559 -1.16 -33.86 4.41
N ILE A 560 -0.37 -32.91 3.93
CA ILE A 560 0.01 -31.72 4.70
C ILE A 560 -1.21 -31.02 5.30
N ASN A 561 -2.35 -30.99 4.60
CA ASN A 561 -3.58 -30.38 5.06
C ASN A 561 -4.36 -31.17 6.12
N ASN A 562 -3.98 -32.41 6.38
CA ASN A 562 -4.53 -33.21 7.47
C ASN A 562 -3.65 -33.18 8.73
N LEU A 563 -2.52 -32.48 8.70
CA LEU A 563 -1.56 -32.41 9.81
C LEU A 563 -1.59 -31.04 10.49
N VAL A 564 -1.42 -30.99 11.82
CA VAL A 564 -1.36 -29.74 12.60
C VAL A 564 -0.34 -29.79 13.75
N ALA A 565 0.34 -28.68 14.03
CA ALA A 565 1.25 -28.54 15.16
C ALA A 565 0.51 -28.18 16.46
N LEU A 566 0.69 -28.99 17.50
CA LEU A 566 0.07 -28.82 18.83
C LEU A 566 1.11 -28.92 19.94
N CYS A 567 0.97 -28.14 21.00
CA CYS A 567 1.76 -28.34 22.23
C CYS A 567 1.30 -29.59 22.99
N VAL A 568 2.14 -30.09 23.89
CA VAL A 568 1.87 -31.30 24.70
C VAL A 568 0.50 -31.24 25.38
N SER A 569 0.14 -30.09 25.95
CA SER A 569 -1.15 -29.91 26.63
C SER A 569 -2.34 -29.90 25.68
N CYS A 570 -2.24 -29.28 24.50
CA CYS A 570 -3.33 -29.24 23.54
C CYS A 570 -3.50 -30.60 22.86
N HIS A 571 -2.40 -31.24 22.47
CA HIS A 571 -2.40 -32.61 21.94
C HIS A 571 -3.03 -33.61 22.92
N GLY A 572 -2.72 -33.53 24.21
CA GLY A 572 -3.31 -34.38 25.23
C GLY A 572 -4.83 -34.24 25.41
N LYS A 573 -5.44 -33.18 24.88
CA LYS A 573 -6.90 -32.99 24.94
C LYS A 573 -7.64 -33.66 23.78
N THR A 574 -6.96 -33.90 22.66
CA THR A 574 -7.56 -34.42 21.41
C THR A 574 -7.58 -35.95 21.35
N ILE A 575 -6.74 -36.61 22.15
CA ILE A 575 -6.54 -38.07 22.11
C ILE A 575 -7.75 -38.92 22.54
N PHE A 576 -8.76 -38.36 23.21
CA PHE A 576 -9.89 -39.13 23.76
C PHE A 576 -10.97 -39.39 22.70
N PRO A 577 -11.33 -40.66 22.38
CA PRO A 577 -12.31 -40.96 21.32
C PRO A 577 -13.63 -40.19 21.43
N LYS A 578 -14.16 -40.07 22.65
CA LYS A 578 -15.43 -39.38 22.94
C LYS A 578 -15.46 -37.88 22.61
N ASN A 579 -14.30 -37.24 22.38
CA ASN A 579 -14.23 -35.82 22.03
C ASN A 579 -13.43 -35.56 20.74
N ARG A 580 -13.11 -36.60 19.96
CA ARG A 580 -12.35 -36.46 18.71
C ARG A 580 -13.03 -35.57 17.70
N GLU A 581 -14.35 -35.73 17.50
CA GLU A 581 -15.13 -34.88 16.59
C GLU A 581 -15.11 -33.41 17.02
N LEU A 582 -15.32 -33.13 18.32
CA LEU A 582 -15.22 -31.78 18.88
C LEU A 582 -13.84 -31.16 18.61
N TRP A 583 -12.77 -31.94 18.79
CA TRP A 583 -11.41 -31.44 18.59
C TRP A 583 -11.02 -31.36 17.12
N LYS A 584 -11.55 -32.23 16.26
CA LYS A 584 -11.42 -32.15 14.81
C LYS A 584 -12.03 -30.84 14.32
N GLU A 585 -13.27 -30.57 14.72
CA GLU A 585 -13.97 -29.31 14.42
C GLU A 585 -13.20 -28.11 14.98
N LYS A 586 -12.75 -28.17 16.24
CA LYS A 586 -11.99 -27.09 16.89
C LYS A 586 -10.64 -26.81 16.24
N ILE A 587 -9.92 -27.84 15.79
CA ILE A 587 -8.64 -27.69 15.12
C ILE A 587 -8.85 -27.11 13.71
N LEU A 588 -9.84 -27.61 12.98
CA LEU A 588 -10.20 -27.09 11.66
C LEU A 588 -10.60 -25.61 11.75
N THR A 589 -11.42 -25.25 12.73
CA THR A 589 -11.81 -23.85 12.97
C THR A 589 -10.63 -22.99 13.43
N GLN A 590 -9.71 -23.47 14.27
CA GLN A 590 -8.51 -22.69 14.66
C GLN A 590 -7.50 -22.52 13.51
N ARG A 591 -7.49 -23.44 12.54
CA ARG A 591 -6.68 -23.33 11.32
C ARG A 591 -7.20 -22.24 10.37
N GLU A 592 -8.48 -21.88 10.49
CA GLU A 592 -9.09 -20.74 9.82
C GLU A 592 -8.78 -19.39 10.50
N VAL A 593 -8.07 -19.35 11.65
CA VAL A 593 -7.83 -18.13 12.45
C VAL A 593 -6.44 -17.50 12.24
N ASP A 594 -5.75 -17.82 11.15
CA ASP A 594 -4.68 -16.92 10.62
C ASP A 594 -5.20 -16.07 9.43
N CYS A 595 -6.52 -15.90 9.32
CA CYS A 595 -7.17 -14.96 8.40
C CYS A 595 -8.37 -14.32 9.10
N PRO A 596 -8.68 -13.04 8.83
CA PRO A 596 -9.72 -12.32 9.58
C PRO A 596 -11.12 -12.90 9.28
N GLU A 597 -12.08 -12.73 10.19
CA GLU A 597 -13.39 -13.41 10.18
C GLU A 597 -14.10 -13.49 8.80
N PHE A 598 -14.62 -14.66 8.40
CA PHE A 598 -15.50 -14.78 7.22
C PHE A 598 -16.99 -14.59 7.60
N LEU A 599 -17.73 -13.78 6.85
CA LEU A 599 -19.17 -13.51 7.07
C LEU A 599 -20.06 -14.18 6.03
N SER A 600 -21.16 -14.78 6.47
CA SER A 600 -22.12 -15.43 5.58
C SER A 600 -22.84 -14.44 4.67
N ILE A 601 -22.90 -14.77 3.37
CA ILE A 601 -23.73 -14.05 2.41
C ILE A 601 -25.18 -14.45 2.64
N ASN A 602 -26.01 -13.51 3.06
CA ASN A 602 -27.41 -13.79 3.40
C ASN A 602 -28.36 -13.60 2.21
N GLU A 603 -27.94 -12.83 1.20
CA GLU A 603 -28.74 -12.52 0.02
C GLU A 603 -27.81 -12.16 -1.14
N ILE A 604 -28.14 -12.60 -2.36
CA ILE A 604 -27.50 -12.20 -3.63
C ILE A 604 -28.62 -11.78 -4.59
N ILE A 605 -28.48 -10.59 -5.17
CA ILE A 605 -29.43 -10.01 -6.11
C ILE A 605 -28.66 -9.67 -7.39
N VAL A 606 -29.13 -10.18 -8.53
CA VAL A 606 -28.54 -9.90 -9.85
C VAL A 606 -29.43 -8.93 -10.61
N TYR A 607 -28.86 -7.85 -11.11
CA TYR A 607 -29.56 -6.85 -11.92
C TYR A 607 -29.12 -6.91 -13.37
N GLU A 608 -30.04 -7.27 -14.27
CA GLU A 608 -29.81 -7.24 -15.71
C GLU A 608 -30.05 -5.84 -16.29
N LYS A 609 -29.11 -5.34 -17.12
CA LYS A 609 -29.26 -4.13 -17.96
C LYS A 609 -29.74 -2.88 -17.23
N ARG A 610 -29.13 -2.55 -16.09
CA ARG A 610 -29.41 -1.29 -15.36
C ARG A 610 -28.29 -0.26 -15.48
N LYS A 611 -28.60 0.88 -16.09
CA LYS A 611 -27.78 2.09 -16.01
C LYS A 611 -27.96 2.72 -14.62
N GLN A 612 -26.97 2.52 -13.76
CA GLN A 612 -26.70 3.31 -12.54
C GLN A 612 -27.31 2.78 -11.23
N ILE A 613 -26.46 2.20 -10.39
CA ILE A 613 -26.63 2.10 -8.92
C ILE A 613 -25.33 2.67 -8.32
N VAL A 614 -25.46 3.81 -7.62
CA VAL A 614 -24.45 4.48 -6.79
C VAL A 614 -23.02 4.51 -7.37
N GLY A 615 -22.66 5.61 -8.07
CA GLY A 615 -21.26 5.95 -8.34
C GLY A 615 -20.50 5.02 -9.29
N CYS A 616 -20.76 5.15 -10.59
CA CYS A 616 -19.81 4.82 -11.68
C CYS A 616 -19.42 3.35 -11.96
N LEU A 617 -20.13 2.33 -11.46
CA LEU A 617 -19.93 0.95 -11.94
C LEU A 617 -20.63 0.72 -13.29
N HIS A 618 -19.92 0.16 -14.27
CA HIS A 618 -20.41 -0.13 -15.63
C HIS A 618 -20.19 -1.62 -15.98
N GLY A 619 -21.24 -2.32 -16.40
CA GLY A 619 -21.23 -3.73 -16.82
C GLY A 619 -22.63 -4.18 -17.28
N ASP A 620 -22.73 -5.28 -18.03
CA ASP A 620 -24.01 -5.81 -18.54
C ASP A 620 -24.89 -6.42 -17.43
N GLU A 621 -24.25 -6.97 -16.38
CA GLU A 621 -24.85 -7.51 -15.16
C GLU A 621 -24.11 -6.99 -13.90
N VAL A 622 -24.89 -6.66 -12.86
CA VAL A 622 -24.38 -6.13 -11.57
C VAL A 622 -24.93 -7.00 -10.44
N TYR A 623 -24.04 -7.36 -9.51
CA TYR A 623 -24.30 -8.28 -8.39
C TYR A 623 -24.32 -7.48 -7.08
N ASP A 624 -25.39 -7.63 -6.29
CA ASP A 624 -25.59 -6.98 -4.98
C ASP A 624 -25.76 -8.06 -3.90
N PHE A 625 -25.02 -8.01 -2.80
CA PHE A 625 -25.09 -9.01 -1.73
C PHE A 625 -24.99 -8.42 -0.31
N ILE A 626 -25.55 -9.13 0.69
CA ILE A 626 -25.74 -8.63 2.07
C ILE A 626 -25.00 -9.46 3.14
N CYS A 627 -24.27 -8.78 4.05
CA CYS A 627 -23.54 -9.37 5.19
C CYS A 627 -23.73 -8.52 6.51
N GLU A 628 -23.62 -9.12 7.70
CA GLU A 628 -23.70 -8.42 9.03
C GLU A 628 -22.52 -8.77 9.98
N PRO A 629 -22.01 -7.87 10.86
CA PRO A 629 -22.00 -6.40 10.81
C PRO A 629 -20.58 -5.80 10.58
N TYR A 630 -20.57 -4.53 10.17
CA TYR A 630 -19.44 -3.79 9.57
C TYR A 630 -18.20 -3.65 10.47
N HIS A 631 -17.04 -4.04 9.95
CA HIS A 631 -15.85 -3.17 9.77
C HIS A 631 -14.93 -3.83 8.73
N ASN A 632 -14.81 -3.13 7.60
CA ASN A 632 -14.10 -3.37 6.34
C ASN A 632 -14.24 -4.75 5.66
N PHE A 633 -14.71 -4.74 4.41
CA PHE A 633 -14.80 -5.90 3.52
C PHE A 633 -13.83 -5.78 2.33
N PHE A 634 -12.95 -4.79 2.40
CA PHE A 634 -11.91 -4.56 1.43
C PHE A 634 -10.63 -4.30 2.21
N SER A 635 -9.66 -5.21 2.14
CA SER A 635 -8.29 -4.74 2.05
C SER A 635 -8.14 -4.29 0.61
N ASP A 636 -8.33 -2.99 0.38
CA ASP A 636 -7.77 -2.28 -0.77
C ASP A 636 -7.88 -0.80 -0.49
N TRP A 637 -7.12 -0.35 0.53
CA TRP A 637 -6.82 1.05 0.79
C TRP A 637 -5.43 1.20 1.42
N ILE A 638 -4.42 0.45 0.95
CA ILE A 638 -3.15 1.16 0.78
C ILE A 638 -3.41 2.06 -0.41
N LEU A 639 -3.66 3.34 -0.16
CA LEU A 639 -3.40 4.36 -1.14
C LEU A 639 -1.89 4.32 -1.38
N ILE A 640 -1.43 3.35 -2.18
CA ILE A 640 -0.09 3.43 -2.73
C ILE A 640 -0.21 4.69 -3.57
N HIS A 641 0.61 5.69 -3.27
CA HIS A 641 0.82 6.78 -4.20
C HIS A 641 1.52 6.15 -5.42
N ASN A 642 0.78 5.42 -6.24
CA ASN A 642 1.20 4.86 -7.50
C ASN A 642 0.32 5.57 -8.52
N SER A 643 0.88 6.63 -9.09
CA SER A 643 0.29 7.33 -10.22
C SER A 643 0.39 6.41 -11.44
N GLY A 644 -0.55 5.46 -11.54
CA GLY A 644 -0.76 4.60 -12.71
C GLY A 644 -1.32 5.36 -13.91
N CYS A 645 -1.72 6.61 -13.71
CA CYS A 645 -2.21 7.52 -14.74
C CYS A 645 -1.41 7.47 -16.04
N THR A 646 -2.12 7.28 -17.14
CA THR A 646 -1.55 7.28 -18.48
C THR A 646 -1.15 8.69 -18.90
N PHE A 647 -0.20 8.81 -19.84
CA PHE A 647 0.12 10.14 -20.36
C PHE A 647 -1.03 10.74 -21.19
N GLU A 648 -1.93 9.90 -21.72
CA GLU A 648 -3.20 10.30 -22.34
C GLU A 648 -4.12 10.99 -21.33
N GLU A 649 -4.29 10.39 -20.14
CA GLU A 649 -5.01 11.03 -19.06
C GLU A 649 -4.33 12.36 -18.71
N ALA A 650 -3.00 12.38 -18.50
CA ALA A 650 -2.22 13.58 -18.18
C ALA A 650 -2.38 14.75 -19.19
N GLN A 651 -2.65 14.46 -20.47
CA GLN A 651 -2.93 15.51 -21.48
C GLN A 651 -4.21 16.29 -21.18
N SER A 652 -5.27 15.63 -20.68
CA SER A 652 -6.53 16.30 -20.30
C SER A 652 -6.34 17.41 -19.23
N TRP A 653 -5.25 17.35 -18.48
CA TRP A 653 -4.89 18.28 -17.41
C TRP A 653 -4.01 19.44 -17.90
N GLY A 654 -3.49 19.33 -19.12
CA GLY A 654 -2.44 20.20 -19.61
C GLY A 654 -1.06 19.93 -19.03
N LYS A 655 -0.83 18.74 -18.48
CA LYS A 655 0.48 18.31 -17.93
C LYS A 655 1.44 17.93 -19.05
N VAL A 656 0.90 17.37 -20.14
CA VAL A 656 1.64 16.89 -21.31
C VAL A 656 1.03 17.51 -22.57
N CYS A 657 1.86 17.90 -23.56
CA CYS A 657 1.36 18.51 -24.80
C CYS A 657 0.58 17.50 -25.65
N GLU A 658 -0.43 17.94 -26.43
CA GLU A 658 -1.20 17.08 -27.34
C GLU A 658 -0.31 16.28 -28.32
N GLY A 659 0.72 16.92 -28.89
CA GLY A 659 1.71 16.31 -29.78
C GLY A 659 2.98 15.79 -29.09
N ALA A 660 3.01 15.63 -27.77
CA ALA A 660 4.20 15.18 -27.06
C ALA A 660 4.59 13.75 -27.44
N LYS A 661 5.91 13.48 -27.49
CA LYS A 661 6.40 12.10 -27.57
C LYS A 661 6.28 11.44 -26.20
N LYS A 662 5.37 10.48 -26.09
CA LYS A 662 4.98 9.79 -24.87
C LYS A 662 5.37 8.32 -24.94
N VAL A 663 6.10 7.82 -23.96
CA VAL A 663 6.47 6.40 -23.86
C VAL A 663 6.28 5.92 -22.43
N GLN A 664 5.32 5.02 -22.21
CA GLN A 664 5.19 4.26 -20.97
C GLN A 664 5.71 2.84 -21.21
N CYS A 665 6.75 2.47 -20.47
CA CYS A 665 7.34 1.14 -20.46
C CYS A 665 6.93 0.46 -19.14
N PHE A 666 6.10 -0.58 -19.26
CA PHE A 666 5.67 -1.40 -18.13
C PHE A 666 6.74 -2.45 -17.83
N ALA A 667 7.78 -2.05 -17.11
CA ALA A 667 8.94 -2.87 -16.79
C ALA A 667 9.54 -2.45 -15.45
N ASP A 668 10.23 -3.38 -14.80
CA ASP A 668 11.02 -3.08 -13.60
C ASP A 668 12.17 -2.11 -13.95
N VAL A 669 12.31 -1.06 -13.15
CA VAL A 669 13.33 -0.01 -13.35
C VAL A 669 14.75 -0.60 -13.23
N THR A 670 14.95 -1.57 -12.33
CA THR A 670 16.24 -2.25 -12.13
C THR A 670 16.70 -3.01 -13.37
N LEU A 671 15.76 -3.43 -14.22
CA LEU A 671 16.04 -4.06 -15.50
C LEU A 671 16.17 -3.04 -16.63
N ALA A 672 15.22 -2.12 -16.76
CA ALA A 672 15.15 -1.24 -17.94
C ALA A 672 16.17 -0.09 -17.93
N LEU A 673 16.41 0.53 -16.77
CA LEU A 673 17.23 1.74 -16.68
C LEU A 673 18.70 1.51 -17.07
N PRO A 674 19.38 0.40 -16.67
CA PRO A 674 20.75 0.14 -17.10
C PRO A 674 20.91 0.07 -18.63
N PHE A 675 19.96 -0.56 -19.34
CA PHE A 675 19.98 -0.63 -20.82
C PHE A 675 19.82 0.75 -21.45
N ILE A 676 18.90 1.57 -20.93
CA ILE A 676 18.70 2.93 -21.42
C ILE A 676 19.93 3.80 -21.14
N ALA A 677 20.49 3.74 -19.92
CA ALA A 677 21.66 4.52 -19.53
C ALA A 677 22.89 4.15 -20.36
N GLN A 678 23.11 2.86 -20.61
CA GLN A 678 24.18 2.40 -21.50
C GLN A 678 23.95 2.86 -22.95
N SER A 679 22.71 2.83 -23.43
CA SER A 679 22.37 3.34 -24.76
C SER A 679 22.62 4.86 -24.90
N LEU A 680 22.30 5.64 -23.87
CA LEU A 680 22.58 7.07 -23.79
C LEU A 680 24.09 7.35 -23.74
N LEU A 681 24.85 6.55 -23.00
CA LEU A 681 26.32 6.63 -22.97
C LEU A 681 26.90 6.46 -24.38
N GLU A 682 26.52 5.39 -25.06
CA GLU A 682 27.07 5.02 -26.38
C GLU A 682 26.65 5.99 -27.48
N LYS A 683 25.39 6.48 -27.49
CA LYS A 683 24.84 7.26 -28.61
C LYS A 683 24.65 8.75 -28.34
N SER A 684 24.71 9.23 -27.10
CA SER A 684 24.30 10.61 -26.77
C SER A 684 25.18 11.35 -25.76
N LEU A 685 26.28 10.75 -25.28
CA LEU A 685 27.19 11.45 -24.36
C LEU A 685 27.80 12.71 -24.97
N ALA A 686 28.18 12.68 -26.25
CA ALA A 686 28.74 13.84 -26.95
C ALA A 686 27.72 14.97 -27.08
N ASP A 687 26.47 14.64 -27.38
CA ASP A 687 25.37 15.60 -27.50
C ASP A 687 25.03 16.21 -26.13
N ALA A 688 24.96 15.38 -25.07
CA ALA A 688 24.70 15.85 -23.71
C ALA A 688 25.74 16.86 -23.21
N LYS A 689 27.02 16.66 -23.56
CA LYS A 689 28.10 17.61 -23.24
C LYS A 689 27.99 18.94 -23.98
N LYS A 690 27.46 18.94 -25.22
CA LYS A 690 27.28 20.14 -26.07
C LYS A 690 25.97 20.88 -25.78
N ARG A 691 24.99 20.24 -25.13
CA ARG A 691 23.69 20.81 -24.81
C ARG A 691 23.81 22.04 -23.91
N LYS A 692 23.10 23.13 -24.24
CA LYS A 692 23.09 24.34 -23.39
C LYS A 692 22.57 23.99 -22.00
N LYS A 693 23.26 24.48 -20.98
CA LYS A 693 22.96 24.19 -19.58
C LYS A 693 21.90 25.15 -19.05
N PRO A 694 20.74 24.66 -18.57
CA PRO A 694 19.85 25.50 -17.80
C PRO A 694 20.57 25.90 -16.50
N ARG A 695 20.65 27.20 -16.24
CA ARG A 695 21.03 27.76 -14.95
C ARG A 695 19.81 28.39 -14.30
N PHE A 696 19.62 28.04 -13.04
CA PHE A 696 18.51 28.50 -12.21
C PHE A 696 19.00 29.60 -11.28
N ASP A 697 18.36 30.77 -11.35
CA ASP A 697 18.62 31.87 -10.43
C ASP A 697 17.62 31.81 -9.26
N TRP A 698 18.09 31.24 -8.14
CA TRP A 698 17.28 31.02 -6.94
C TRP A 698 17.19 32.25 -6.03
N GLY A 699 18.02 33.29 -6.26
CA GLY A 699 18.03 34.51 -5.45
C GLY A 699 16.90 35.48 -5.78
N GLN A 700 16.08 35.16 -6.78
CA GLN A 700 14.96 35.97 -7.24
C GLN A 700 13.70 35.10 -7.32
N SER A 701 12.57 35.63 -6.84
CA SER A 701 11.25 35.07 -7.11
C SER A 701 10.53 36.01 -8.08
N PRO A 702 10.09 35.54 -9.26
CA PRO A 702 10.10 34.15 -9.75
C PRO A 702 11.50 33.65 -10.17
N VAL A 703 11.75 32.34 -10.03
CA VAL A 703 13.02 31.67 -10.40
C VAL A 703 13.29 31.86 -11.89
N LYS A 704 14.42 32.47 -12.26
CA LYS A 704 14.79 32.68 -13.68
C LYS A 704 15.59 31.50 -14.24
N VAL A 705 15.31 31.11 -15.48
CA VAL A 705 16.05 30.06 -16.21
C VAL A 705 16.81 30.68 -17.38
N LYS A 706 18.12 30.46 -17.45
CA LYS A 706 18.99 30.89 -18.56
C LYS A 706 19.74 29.70 -19.13
N TYR A 707 19.76 29.54 -20.45
CA TYR A 707 20.50 28.49 -21.13
C TYR A 707 21.87 29.03 -21.57
N LYS A 708 22.95 28.45 -21.04
CA LYS A 708 24.34 28.82 -21.36
C LYS A 708 25.10 27.71 -22.06
#